data_AF-A0A662UKP7-F1
#
_entry.id   AF-A0A662UKP7-F1
#
_cell.length_a   1.000
_cell.length_b   1.000
_cell.length_c   1.000
_cell.angle_alpha   90.00
_cell.angle_beta   90.00
_cell.angle_gamma   90.00
#
_symmetry.space_group_name_H-M   'P 1'
#
loop_
_entity.id
_entity.type
_entity.pdbx_description
1 polymer ?
#
loop_
_entity_poly.entity_id
_entity_poly.type
_entity_poly.pdbx_seq_one_letter_code
_entity_poly.pdbx_strand_id
1 'polypeptide(L)'
;MQTKELMKYLLLIAVVLLVATATITYVWESSAEGTFIIHLPEAPEPYGGILLKPPVTSEGPIYRITGVTVTVVSSDGVTEVTPELTYTDGVIESIYIPIGGTGPYTIEGRYVVKEEKIIDYSKYPWDVYVGGEKLTMPIEASRNIASEIALRIKENHIYIIPALLLLTAGLTAGIYLTRPGGVVYQQAPAAAGKKCKWCRVCLIFLKIDSRKKTGEYLGDEYVRKLMKVFTRLNKLWEKCCIRFVPCIKEGKVIAQYLNPDKEVSIPLGDGSITTPKGKKIKVTLYAKINLKKLFKGDGHNEIELEGGEVKTKVKIVAKGTLDKAYKTPDGRTIPEGTEVPSDEVSKEADAIAKNTKEEAKKKFFELARDASKGEVKKERKINIAKALQELATQSGYGEECVKIFILELKRPGGRGEYGYALIPGRTVIMKERGLLEPPTYLLAHELGHSLSLEHVQERTNVMNPEVNGGDITKKQCGKAYDNCKKDGLKHPKEDKCGNGEDCLRKYEALAKAEELEEEVQHLKSEYRRALKDKKDLEKEKGEVEKTKKEEEALLKALLREERAIKKKEEGHRREPQRFKDWVKKQLEKYQSKLKSHEKKLNKYKKLAEKSSYARKRVKEYKGKIARTKALMKVYEKRKAAVEEQRIKVEKLKQRLEEIKERIGKLGDRAKELKKAIPAKEKEVKEWKRKAGKLKRK
;
A
#
# COMPACT_ATOMS: atom_id res chain seq x y z
N MET A 1 -32.98 5.44 17.99
CA MET A 1 -33.16 6.18 16.73
C MET A 1 -33.98 5.30 15.81
N GLN A 2 -35.19 5.73 15.42
CA GLN A 2 -36.13 4.89 14.67
C GLN A 2 -35.52 4.48 13.32
N THR A 3 -35.64 3.20 12.94
CA THR A 3 -35.07 2.60 11.72
C THR A 3 -35.37 3.40 10.44
N LYS A 4 -36.50 4.11 10.40
CA LYS A 4 -36.86 5.04 9.31
C LYS A 4 -35.91 6.22 9.17
N GLU A 5 -35.48 6.83 10.27
CA GLU A 5 -34.54 7.95 10.23
C GLU A 5 -33.16 7.49 9.74
N LEU A 6 -32.69 6.33 10.20
CA LEU A 6 -31.44 5.74 9.69
C LEU A 6 -31.52 5.43 8.18
N MET A 7 -32.63 4.89 7.69
CA MET A 7 -32.82 4.62 6.25
C MET A 7 -32.90 5.90 5.42
N LYS A 8 -33.51 6.98 5.93
CA LYS A 8 -33.48 8.30 5.28
C LYS A 8 -32.06 8.86 5.20
N TYR A 9 -31.26 8.73 6.26
CA TYR A 9 -29.85 9.16 6.24
C TYR A 9 -29.02 8.33 5.26
N LEU A 10 -29.23 7.01 5.20
CA LEU A 10 -28.54 6.14 4.24
C LEU A 10 -28.95 6.44 2.80
N LEU A 11 -30.23 6.71 2.55
CA LEU A 11 -30.71 7.13 1.24
C LEU A 11 -30.09 8.47 0.84
N LEU A 12 -30.05 9.44 1.75
CA LEU A 12 -29.41 10.74 1.50
C LEU A 12 -27.93 10.57 1.15
N ILE A 13 -27.20 9.74 1.90
CA ILE A 13 -25.79 9.43 1.62
C ILE A 13 -25.64 8.76 0.25
N ALA A 14 -26.48 7.78 -0.07
CA ALA A 14 -26.46 7.07 -1.35
C ALA A 14 -26.73 8.01 -2.53
N VAL A 15 -27.69 8.92 -2.40
CA VAL A 15 -28.00 9.95 -3.41
C VAL A 15 -26.85 10.93 -3.55
N VAL A 16 -26.27 11.41 -2.44
CA VAL A 16 -25.10 12.30 -2.48
C VAL A 16 -23.91 11.62 -3.15
N LEU A 17 -23.66 10.35 -2.87
CA LEU A 17 -22.59 9.57 -3.51
C LEU A 17 -22.85 9.36 -5.00
N LEU A 18 -24.10 9.07 -5.40
CA LEU A 18 -24.49 8.92 -6.79
C LEU A 18 -24.28 10.23 -7.56
N VAL A 19 -24.74 11.36 -7.01
CA VAL A 19 -24.56 12.69 -7.60
C VAL A 19 -23.07 13.03 -7.68
N ALA A 20 -22.30 12.85 -6.60
CA ALA A 20 -20.86 13.12 -6.59
C ALA A 20 -20.12 12.27 -7.63
N THR A 21 -20.44 10.97 -7.73
CA THR A 21 -19.84 10.05 -8.71
C THR A 21 -20.20 10.47 -10.14
N ALA A 22 -21.46 10.83 -10.39
CA ALA A 22 -21.89 11.33 -11.70
C ALA A 22 -21.20 12.66 -12.05
N THR A 23 -21.09 13.60 -11.12
CA THR A 23 -20.37 14.87 -11.32
C THR A 23 -18.89 14.62 -11.62
N ILE A 24 -18.24 13.72 -10.87
CA ILE A 24 -16.84 13.34 -11.13
C ILE A 24 -16.70 12.69 -12.52
N THR A 25 -17.65 11.84 -12.90
CA THR A 25 -17.59 11.10 -14.17
C THR A 25 -17.79 12.00 -15.37
N TYR A 26 -18.81 12.87 -15.33
CA TYR A 26 -19.30 13.61 -16.50
C TYR A 26 -18.88 15.07 -16.55
N VAL A 27 -18.40 15.66 -15.45
CA VAL A 27 -18.12 17.11 -15.35
C VAL A 27 -16.69 17.43 -14.89
N TRP A 28 -16.12 16.63 -13.98
CA TRP A 28 -14.80 16.93 -13.41
C TRP A 28 -13.68 16.70 -14.42
N GLU A 29 -12.79 17.66 -14.60
CA GLU A 29 -11.58 17.52 -15.41
C GLU A 29 -10.37 17.25 -14.51
N SER A 30 -9.69 16.12 -14.71
CA SER A 30 -8.50 15.77 -13.95
C SER A 30 -7.26 16.32 -14.65
N SER A 31 -6.30 16.81 -13.87
CA SER A 31 -4.99 17.21 -14.38
C SER A 31 -3.85 16.69 -13.50
N ALA A 32 -2.67 16.59 -14.12
CA ALA A 32 -1.41 16.27 -13.49
C ALA A 32 -0.38 17.35 -13.84
N GLU A 33 0.47 17.68 -12.86
CA GLU A 33 1.54 18.68 -13.03
C GLU A 33 2.87 17.95 -13.12
N GLY A 34 3.61 18.19 -14.19
CA GLY A 34 4.94 17.63 -14.41
C GLY A 34 6.01 18.69 -14.55
N THR A 35 7.25 18.26 -14.38
CA THR A 35 8.44 19.11 -14.52
C THR A 35 9.49 18.40 -15.35
N PHE A 36 10.24 19.15 -16.16
CA PHE A 36 11.40 18.64 -16.88
C PHE A 36 12.61 19.53 -16.66
N ILE A 37 13.80 18.93 -16.72
CA ILE A 37 15.07 19.63 -16.62
C ILE A 37 15.96 19.17 -17.77
N ILE A 38 16.50 20.11 -18.54
CA ILE A 38 17.44 19.86 -19.63
C ILE A 38 18.74 20.57 -19.32
N HIS A 39 19.84 19.84 -19.32
CA HIS A 39 21.18 20.39 -19.17
C HIS A 39 21.85 20.45 -20.54
N LEU A 40 22.20 21.65 -20.98
CA LEU A 40 22.99 21.87 -22.18
C LEU A 40 24.43 22.23 -21.80
N PRO A 41 25.43 21.54 -22.37
CA PRO A 41 26.82 21.93 -22.21
C PRO A 41 27.13 23.21 -23.01
N GLU A 42 28.34 23.73 -22.87
CA GLU A 42 28.84 24.78 -23.76
C GLU A 42 29.06 24.22 -25.18
N ALA A 43 28.64 24.96 -26.21
CA ALA A 43 28.77 24.54 -27.61
C ALA A 43 29.57 25.55 -28.46
N PRO A 44 30.24 25.11 -29.55
CA PRO A 44 30.99 25.99 -30.44
C PRO A 44 30.11 27.00 -31.21
N GLU A 45 28.86 26.62 -31.49
CA GLU A 45 27.87 27.43 -32.19
C GLU A 45 26.60 27.59 -31.34
N PRO A 46 25.86 28.72 -31.46
CA PRO A 46 24.61 28.90 -30.73
C PRO A 46 23.61 27.80 -31.05
N TYR A 47 22.95 27.26 -30.03
CA TYR A 47 21.98 26.17 -30.19
C TYR A 47 20.75 26.51 -31.03
N GLY A 48 20.45 27.81 -31.23
CA GLY A 48 19.29 28.32 -31.96
C GLY A 48 17.97 28.18 -31.19
N GLY A 49 17.76 27.03 -30.54
CA GLY A 49 16.64 26.73 -29.65
C GLY A 49 16.49 25.22 -29.40
N ILE A 50 15.53 24.84 -28.56
CA ILE A 50 15.17 23.44 -28.30
C ILE A 50 13.74 23.20 -28.74
N LEU A 51 13.52 22.12 -29.49
CA LEU A 51 12.16 21.67 -29.84
C LEU A 51 11.81 20.41 -29.06
N LEU A 52 10.76 20.49 -28.24
CA LEU A 52 10.16 19.35 -27.55
C LEU A 52 8.93 18.86 -28.32
N LYS A 53 8.88 17.56 -28.60
CA LYS A 53 7.73 16.90 -29.23
C LYS A 53 7.17 15.82 -28.30
N PRO A 54 6.01 16.05 -27.67
CA PRO A 54 5.25 15.01 -27.00
C PRO A 54 4.88 13.86 -27.96
N PRO A 55 4.86 12.60 -27.50
CA PRO A 55 4.56 11.45 -28.34
C PRO A 55 3.11 11.42 -28.84
N VAL A 56 2.95 11.08 -30.12
CA VAL A 56 1.67 10.88 -30.79
C VAL A 56 1.58 9.43 -31.26
N THR A 57 0.42 8.80 -31.06
CA THR A 57 0.13 7.44 -31.53
C THR A 57 -0.91 7.45 -32.65
N SER A 58 -1.19 6.29 -33.23
CA SER A 58 -2.26 6.12 -34.23
C SER A 58 -3.66 6.49 -33.70
N GLU A 59 -3.85 6.51 -32.38
CA GLU A 59 -5.10 6.93 -31.72
C GLU A 59 -5.12 8.44 -31.36
N GLY A 60 -4.03 9.17 -31.64
CA GLY A 60 -3.88 10.59 -31.32
C GLY A 60 -2.77 10.88 -30.30
N PRO A 61 -2.67 12.15 -29.83
CA PRO A 61 -1.66 12.57 -28.87
C PRO A 61 -1.85 11.89 -27.51
N ILE A 62 -0.76 11.37 -26.93
CA ILE A 62 -0.81 10.70 -25.63
C ILE A 62 -1.04 11.71 -24.50
N TYR A 63 -0.47 12.91 -24.62
CA TYR A 63 -0.56 13.96 -23.61
C TYR A 63 -1.39 15.14 -24.13
N ARG A 64 -2.45 15.50 -23.40
CA ARG A 64 -3.18 16.75 -23.61
C ARG A 64 -2.58 17.84 -22.73
N ILE A 65 -1.50 18.46 -23.20
CA ILE A 65 -0.81 19.51 -22.44
C ILE A 65 -1.58 20.81 -22.60
N THR A 66 -1.96 21.44 -21.48
CA THR A 66 -2.80 22.66 -21.46
C THR A 66 -2.03 23.91 -21.02
N GLY A 67 -0.79 23.76 -20.58
CA GLY A 67 0.08 24.88 -20.19
C GLY A 67 1.51 24.43 -20.01
N VAL A 68 2.45 25.28 -20.42
CA VAL A 68 3.89 25.08 -20.27
C VAL A 68 4.53 26.40 -19.85
N THR A 69 5.41 26.34 -18.85
CA THR A 69 6.23 27.47 -18.40
C THR A 69 7.68 27.02 -18.39
N VAL A 70 8.61 27.88 -18.80
CA VAL A 70 10.03 27.52 -18.95
C VAL A 70 10.91 28.60 -18.33
N THR A 71 11.93 28.18 -17.60
CA THR A 71 12.96 29.04 -17.04
C THR A 71 14.32 28.56 -17.52
N VAL A 72 15.17 29.47 -17.96
CA VAL A 72 16.53 29.21 -18.40
C VAL A 72 17.50 29.80 -17.38
N VAL A 73 18.37 28.95 -16.85
CA VAL A 73 19.44 29.30 -15.91
C VAL A 73 20.76 29.29 -16.67
N SER A 74 21.45 30.44 -16.69
CA SER A 74 22.79 30.62 -17.27
C SER A 74 23.73 31.28 -16.25
N SER A 75 24.99 31.51 -16.63
CA SER A 75 25.95 32.31 -15.84
C SER A 75 25.46 33.73 -15.56
N ASP A 76 24.60 34.27 -16.42
CA ASP A 76 24.14 35.66 -16.37
C ASP A 76 22.87 35.84 -15.53
N GLY A 77 22.26 34.73 -15.07
CA GLY A 77 21.10 34.73 -14.18
C GLY A 77 20.02 33.74 -14.58
N VAL A 78 18.84 33.92 -13.97
CA VAL A 78 17.64 33.11 -14.20
C VAL A 78 16.65 33.94 -15.01
N THR A 79 16.30 33.49 -16.21
CA THR A 79 15.37 34.18 -17.11
C THR A 79 14.16 33.30 -17.39
N GLU A 80 12.95 33.83 -17.17
CA GLU A 80 11.71 33.18 -17.60
C GLU A 80 11.55 33.37 -19.11
N VAL A 81 11.41 32.27 -19.86
CA VAL A 81 11.31 32.27 -21.32
C VAL A 81 9.91 31.82 -21.70
N THR A 82 9.26 32.59 -22.57
CA THR A 82 7.96 32.19 -23.13
C THR A 82 8.20 31.24 -24.30
N PRO A 83 7.79 29.96 -24.21
CA PRO A 83 7.96 29.02 -25.31
C PRO A 83 6.99 29.32 -26.46
N GLU A 84 7.40 29.04 -27.69
CA GLU A 84 6.53 29.04 -28.86
C GLU A 84 5.82 27.69 -28.95
N LEU A 85 4.49 27.71 -29.04
CA LEU A 85 3.64 26.52 -29.00
C LEU A 85 2.96 26.33 -30.34
N THR A 86 3.07 25.13 -30.91
CA THR A 86 2.30 24.70 -32.08
C THR A 86 1.19 23.75 -31.66
N TYR A 87 0.04 23.85 -32.33
CA TYR A 87 -1.17 23.13 -31.96
C TYR A 87 -1.72 22.34 -33.15
N THR A 88 -2.19 21.13 -32.88
CA THR A 88 -3.04 20.34 -33.77
C THR A 88 -4.30 19.97 -33.00
N ASP A 89 -5.48 20.27 -33.56
CA ASP A 89 -6.78 19.97 -32.93
C ASP A 89 -6.90 20.46 -31.46
N GLY A 90 -6.29 21.61 -31.15
CA GLY A 90 -6.34 22.21 -29.81
C GLY A 90 -5.40 21.58 -28.77
N VAL A 91 -4.52 20.65 -29.19
CA VAL A 91 -3.50 20.03 -28.33
C VAL A 91 -2.11 20.50 -28.76
N ILE A 92 -1.23 20.77 -27.79
CA ILE A 92 0.16 21.16 -28.05
C ILE A 92 0.90 20.01 -28.74
N GLU A 93 1.32 20.23 -29.98
CA GLU A 93 2.06 19.28 -30.81
C GLU A 93 3.57 19.42 -30.62
N SER A 94 4.07 20.66 -30.52
CA SER A 94 5.47 20.90 -30.19
C SER A 94 5.69 22.21 -29.45
N ILE A 95 6.74 22.23 -28.64
CA ILE A 95 7.13 23.32 -27.76
C ILE A 95 8.53 23.75 -28.18
N TYR A 96 8.68 24.95 -28.72
CA TYR A 96 9.97 25.51 -29.08
C TYR A 96 10.43 26.50 -28.01
N ILE A 97 11.62 26.28 -27.47
CA ILE A 97 12.23 27.09 -26.42
C ILE A 97 13.39 27.86 -27.07
N PRO A 98 13.27 29.19 -27.26
CA PRO A 98 14.35 29.98 -27.83
C PRO A 98 15.50 30.11 -26.82
N ILE A 99 16.73 29.83 -27.26
CA ILE A 99 17.95 29.97 -26.45
C ILE A 99 18.95 30.80 -27.23
N GLY A 100 19.38 31.93 -26.64
CA GLY A 100 20.41 32.78 -27.20
C GLY A 100 21.76 32.54 -26.55
N GLY A 101 22.78 32.18 -27.35
CA GLY A 101 24.18 32.05 -26.94
C GLY A 101 24.73 30.61 -26.98
N THR A 102 26.00 30.47 -26.58
CA THR A 102 26.81 29.24 -26.63
C THR A 102 27.08 28.61 -25.26
N GLY A 103 26.70 29.28 -24.17
CA GLY A 103 27.07 28.90 -22.81
C GLY A 103 26.35 27.66 -22.28
N PRO A 104 26.77 27.12 -21.13
CA PRO A 104 26.03 26.05 -20.47
C PRO A 104 24.69 26.58 -19.95
N TYR A 105 23.60 25.89 -20.27
CA TYR A 105 22.25 26.24 -19.82
C TYR A 105 21.64 25.10 -19.02
N THR A 106 20.90 25.45 -17.97
CA THR A 106 19.93 24.53 -17.34
C THR A 106 18.53 25.07 -17.58
N ILE A 107 17.69 24.26 -18.19
CA ILE A 107 16.35 24.65 -18.61
C ILE A 107 15.36 23.86 -17.79
N GLU A 108 14.58 24.56 -16.98
CA GLU A 108 13.58 23.97 -16.13
C GLU A 108 12.20 24.33 -16.67
N GLY A 109 11.41 23.31 -17.00
CA GLY A 109 10.05 23.48 -17.48
C GLY A 109 9.04 22.88 -16.53
N ARG A 110 7.86 23.50 -16.45
CA ARG A 110 6.67 22.93 -15.82
C ARG A 110 5.56 22.82 -16.84
N TYR A 111 4.84 21.71 -16.84
CA TYR A 111 3.74 21.47 -17.76
C TYR A 111 2.53 20.87 -17.04
N VAL A 112 1.33 21.17 -17.55
CA VAL A 112 0.06 20.64 -17.04
C VAL A 112 -0.55 19.71 -18.08
N VAL A 113 -0.82 18.47 -17.70
CA VAL A 113 -1.49 17.48 -18.55
C VAL A 113 -2.92 17.31 -18.08
N LYS A 114 -3.88 17.48 -18.98
CA LYS A 114 -5.27 17.08 -18.77
C LYS A 114 -5.38 15.56 -18.97
N GLU A 115 -5.87 14.87 -17.95
CA GLU A 115 -5.99 13.42 -17.93
C GLU A 115 -7.45 12.97 -17.99
N GLU A 116 -7.75 12.11 -18.97
CA GLU A 116 -9.05 11.43 -19.08
C GLU A 116 -9.00 9.98 -18.58
N LYS A 117 -7.79 9.41 -18.54
CA LYS A 117 -7.44 8.07 -18.04
C LYS A 117 -6.09 8.13 -17.35
N ILE A 118 -5.77 7.13 -16.53
CA ILE A 118 -4.44 7.07 -15.88
C ILE A 118 -3.37 6.77 -16.94
N ILE A 119 -2.41 7.68 -17.10
CA ILE A 119 -1.29 7.54 -18.04
C ILE A 119 -0.03 7.02 -17.31
N ASP A 120 0.62 6.02 -17.89
CA ASP A 120 1.94 5.55 -17.47
C ASP A 120 3.03 6.32 -18.22
N TYR A 121 3.48 7.44 -17.64
CA TYR A 121 4.43 8.37 -18.27
C TYR A 121 5.76 7.72 -18.66
N SER A 122 6.16 6.65 -17.98
CA SER A 122 7.41 5.95 -18.24
C SER A 122 7.47 5.27 -19.62
N LYS A 123 6.31 5.01 -20.23
CA LYS A 123 6.20 4.35 -21.54
C LYS A 123 6.26 5.31 -22.72
N TYR A 124 6.14 6.60 -22.48
CA TYR A 124 5.94 7.61 -23.51
C TYR A 124 6.85 8.82 -23.27
N PRO A 125 8.18 8.68 -23.45
CA PRO A 125 9.12 9.80 -23.34
C PRO A 125 8.87 10.84 -24.43
N TRP A 126 9.32 12.07 -24.19
CA TRP A 126 9.27 13.15 -25.18
C TRP A 126 10.50 13.11 -26.08
N ASP A 127 10.32 13.48 -27.34
CA ASP A 127 11.45 13.73 -28.24
C ASP A 127 11.95 15.16 -28.04
N VAL A 128 13.27 15.32 -27.91
CA VAL A 128 13.93 16.60 -27.72
C VAL A 128 14.91 16.82 -28.86
N TYR A 129 14.80 17.94 -29.56
CA TYR A 129 15.73 18.31 -30.63
C TYR A 129 16.56 19.50 -30.19
N VAL A 130 17.89 19.34 -30.22
CA VAL A 130 18.87 20.38 -29.85
C VAL A 130 19.93 20.43 -30.94
N GLY A 131 20.15 21.59 -31.57
CA GLY A 131 21.18 21.73 -32.61
C GLY A 131 21.04 20.74 -33.80
N GLY A 132 19.82 20.25 -34.07
CA GLY A 132 19.54 19.25 -35.11
C GLY A 132 19.63 17.79 -34.66
N GLU A 133 20.14 17.50 -33.45
CA GLU A 133 20.19 16.14 -32.90
C GLU A 133 18.91 15.78 -32.16
N LYS A 134 18.47 14.51 -32.28
CA LYS A 134 17.28 13.97 -31.61
C LYS A 134 17.67 13.17 -30.37
N LEU A 135 17.10 13.54 -29.23
CA LEU A 135 17.23 12.85 -27.94
C LEU A 135 15.84 12.46 -27.40
N THR A 136 15.81 11.57 -26.40
CA THR A 136 14.58 11.21 -25.68
C THR A 136 14.66 11.65 -24.23
N MET A 137 13.59 12.26 -23.73
CA MET A 137 13.49 12.77 -22.36
C MET A 137 12.38 12.02 -21.62
N PRO A 138 12.70 11.26 -20.56
CA PRO A 138 11.67 10.71 -19.69
C PRO A 138 10.96 11.85 -18.98
N ILE A 139 9.65 11.71 -18.82
CA ILE A 139 8.83 12.72 -18.14
C ILE A 139 8.06 12.09 -16.99
N GLU A 140 7.87 12.85 -15.92
CA GLU A 140 7.09 12.46 -14.75
C GLU A 140 6.11 13.58 -14.41
N ALA A 141 4.86 13.21 -14.13
CA ALA A 141 3.87 14.14 -13.62
C ALA A 141 3.27 13.61 -12.31
N SER A 142 3.10 14.53 -11.37
CA SER A 142 2.48 14.27 -10.08
C SER A 142 0.98 14.52 -10.16
N ARG A 143 0.21 13.57 -9.62
CA ARG A 143 -1.24 13.71 -9.47
C ARG A 143 -1.52 14.11 -8.03
N ASN A 144 -2.45 15.03 -7.85
CA ASN A 144 -3.03 15.21 -6.52
C ASN A 144 -3.98 14.03 -6.22
N ILE A 145 -4.20 13.77 -4.93
CA ILE A 145 -5.03 12.64 -4.46
C ILE A 145 -6.47 12.73 -5.02
N ALA A 146 -6.99 13.95 -5.26
CA ALA A 146 -8.33 14.15 -5.81
C ALA A 146 -8.41 13.73 -7.29
N SER A 147 -7.43 14.07 -8.12
CA SER A 147 -7.32 13.67 -9.53
C SER A 147 -7.19 12.15 -9.65
N GLU A 148 -6.41 11.51 -8.77
CA GLU A 148 -6.26 10.04 -8.79
C GLU A 148 -7.58 9.33 -8.45
N ILE A 149 -8.29 9.79 -7.42
CA ILE A 149 -9.61 9.27 -7.06
C ILE A 149 -10.61 9.49 -8.20
N ALA A 150 -10.62 10.69 -8.81
CA ALA A 150 -11.52 11.03 -9.90
C ALA A 150 -11.29 10.16 -11.15
N LEU A 151 -10.03 9.91 -11.52
CA LEU A 151 -9.68 9.05 -12.66
C LEU A 151 -10.08 7.59 -12.41
N ARG A 152 -9.86 7.06 -11.21
CA ARG A 152 -10.31 5.70 -10.85
C ARG A 152 -11.83 5.56 -10.89
N ILE A 153 -12.56 6.59 -10.45
CA ILE A 153 -14.03 6.63 -10.57
C ILE A 153 -14.44 6.62 -12.03
N LYS A 154 -13.81 7.45 -12.88
CA LYS A 154 -14.07 7.50 -14.32
C LYS A 154 -13.79 6.17 -15.02
N GLU A 155 -12.68 5.50 -14.71
CA GLU A 155 -12.35 4.19 -15.31
C GLU A 155 -13.38 3.09 -14.95
N ASN A 156 -13.99 3.19 -13.77
CA ASN A 156 -14.89 2.17 -13.24
C ASN A 156 -16.37 2.60 -13.18
N HIS A 157 -16.71 3.76 -13.76
CA HIS A 157 -18.05 4.36 -13.62
C HIS A 157 -19.16 3.44 -14.12
N ILE A 158 -18.88 2.63 -15.14
CA ILE A 158 -19.80 1.65 -15.72
C ILE A 158 -20.26 0.59 -14.70
N TYR A 159 -19.48 0.35 -13.65
CA TYR A 159 -19.83 -0.56 -12.56
C TYR A 159 -20.36 0.18 -11.33
N ILE A 160 -19.80 1.36 -11.03
CA ILE A 160 -20.12 2.14 -9.82
C ILE A 160 -21.52 2.77 -9.90
N ILE A 161 -21.87 3.38 -11.04
CA ILE A 161 -23.14 4.09 -11.20
C ILE A 161 -24.34 3.13 -11.12
N PRO A 162 -24.36 1.98 -11.82
CA PRO A 162 -25.47 1.02 -11.68
C PRO A 162 -25.60 0.45 -10.26
N ALA A 163 -24.50 0.19 -9.57
CA ALA A 163 -24.52 -0.30 -8.19
C ALA A 163 -25.13 0.73 -7.22
N LEU A 164 -24.80 2.02 -7.38
CA LEU A 164 -25.38 3.10 -6.59
C LEU A 164 -26.87 3.32 -6.90
N LEU A 165 -27.28 3.19 -8.17
CA LEU A 165 -28.69 3.24 -8.58
C LEU A 165 -29.52 2.10 -7.98
N LEU A 166 -28.98 0.88 -7.94
CA LEU A 166 -29.64 -0.26 -7.29
C LEU A 166 -29.76 -0.05 -5.78
N LEU A 167 -28.73 0.51 -5.15
CA LEU A 167 -28.72 0.83 -3.72
C LEU A 167 -29.76 1.90 -3.37
N THR A 168 -29.84 2.99 -4.15
CA THR A 168 -30.85 4.05 -3.94
C THR A 168 -32.26 3.53 -4.18
N ALA A 169 -32.48 2.74 -5.23
CA ALA A 169 -33.78 2.10 -5.49
C ALA A 169 -34.21 1.17 -4.34
N GLY A 170 -33.30 0.32 -3.85
CA GLY A 170 -33.54 -0.59 -2.72
C GLY A 170 -33.86 0.14 -1.41
N LEU A 171 -33.13 1.23 -1.11
CA LEU A 171 -33.38 2.06 0.08
C LEU A 171 -34.72 2.80 -0.02
N THR A 172 -35.09 3.28 -1.22
CA THR A 172 -36.38 3.95 -1.47
C THR A 172 -37.54 2.99 -1.28
N ALA A 173 -37.45 1.76 -1.82
CA ALA A 173 -38.44 0.70 -1.63
C ALA A 173 -38.55 0.28 -0.15
N GLY A 174 -37.42 0.18 0.56
CA GLY A 174 -37.38 -0.13 1.99
C GLY A 174 -38.07 0.93 2.88
N ILE A 175 -38.00 2.21 2.51
CA ILE A 175 -38.74 3.27 3.20
C ILE A 175 -40.25 3.14 2.93
N TYR A 176 -40.65 2.84 1.70
CA TYR A 176 -42.06 2.74 1.29
C TYR A 176 -42.79 1.53 1.89
N LEU A 177 -42.10 0.40 2.08
CA LEU A 177 -42.69 -0.86 2.56
C LEU A 177 -42.88 -0.93 4.09
N THR A 178 -42.45 0.08 4.85
CA THR A 178 -42.59 0.09 6.32
C THR A 178 -43.91 0.72 6.80
N ARG A 179 -45.03 0.00 6.66
CA ARG A 179 -46.31 0.27 7.38
C ARG A 179 -46.28 -0.30 8.81
N PRO A 180 -47.07 0.24 9.77
CA PRO A 180 -46.95 -0.10 11.19
C PRO A 180 -47.69 -1.41 11.47
N GLY A 181 -46.96 -2.51 11.57
CA GLY A 181 -47.40 -3.76 12.13
C GLY A 181 -46.22 -4.37 12.87
N GLY A 182 -46.38 -4.59 14.17
CA GLY A 182 -45.31 -5.08 15.02
C GLY A 182 -44.75 -6.41 14.50
N VAL A 183 -43.45 -6.41 14.20
CA VAL A 183 -42.66 -7.63 14.08
C VAL A 183 -41.40 -7.39 14.87
N VAL A 184 -41.22 -8.24 15.88
CA VAL A 184 -40.00 -8.35 16.68
C VAL A 184 -38.82 -8.51 15.73
N TYR A 185 -37.86 -7.58 15.77
CA TYR A 185 -36.59 -7.74 15.06
C TYR A 185 -35.80 -8.85 15.73
N GLN A 186 -36.01 -10.08 15.28
CA GLN A 186 -34.96 -11.09 15.30
C GLN A 186 -33.89 -10.59 14.33
N GLN A 187 -32.65 -10.45 14.81
CA GLN A 187 -31.49 -10.19 13.95
C GLN A 187 -31.61 -11.08 12.71
N ALA A 188 -31.51 -10.49 11.52
CA ALA A 188 -31.24 -11.29 10.34
C ALA A 188 -30.02 -12.15 10.68
N PRO A 189 -30.12 -13.49 10.61
CA PRO A 189 -28.97 -14.33 10.84
C PRO A 189 -27.90 -13.84 9.87
N ALA A 190 -26.68 -13.62 10.39
CA ALA A 190 -25.52 -13.40 9.55
C ALA A 190 -25.64 -14.33 8.36
N ALA A 191 -25.65 -13.77 7.13
CA ALA A 191 -25.88 -14.49 5.88
C ALA A 191 -25.30 -15.90 6.06
N ALA A 192 -26.17 -16.92 6.10
CA ALA A 192 -25.80 -18.23 6.60
C ALA A 192 -24.50 -18.62 5.92
N GLY A 193 -23.39 -18.54 6.69
CA GLY A 193 -22.08 -18.72 6.13
C GLY A 193 -22.12 -20.04 5.41
N LYS A 194 -21.68 -20.07 4.15
CA LYS A 194 -21.55 -21.31 3.38
C LYS A 194 -20.98 -22.33 4.38
N LYS A 195 -21.75 -23.36 4.75
CA LYS A 195 -21.31 -24.35 5.76
C LYS A 195 -20.15 -25.12 5.12
N CYS A 196 -18.97 -24.53 5.18
CA CYS A 196 -17.77 -25.08 4.62
C CYS A 196 -17.41 -26.29 5.46
N LYS A 197 -17.43 -27.47 4.85
CA LYS A 197 -16.65 -28.58 5.38
C LYS A 197 -15.19 -28.28 5.05
N TRP A 198 -14.52 -27.59 5.97
CA TRP A 198 -13.14 -27.13 5.78
C TRP A 198 -12.20 -28.27 5.40
N CYS A 199 -11.47 -28.10 4.31
CA CYS A 199 -10.27 -28.89 4.05
C CYS A 199 -9.09 -28.17 4.68
N ARG A 200 -8.36 -28.83 5.60
CA ARG A 200 -7.22 -28.21 6.28
C ARG A 200 -5.91 -28.75 5.73
N VAL A 201 -4.98 -27.84 5.48
CA VAL A 201 -3.63 -28.15 4.99
C VAL A 201 -2.64 -27.70 6.04
N CYS A 202 -1.86 -28.63 6.59
CA CYS A 202 -0.89 -28.31 7.63
C CYS A 202 0.46 -27.91 7.04
N LEU A 203 1.05 -26.84 7.56
CA LEU A 203 2.25 -26.20 7.04
C LEU A 203 3.37 -26.18 8.09
N ILE A 204 4.61 -26.47 7.68
CA ILE A 204 5.83 -26.22 8.48
C ILE A 204 6.71 -25.20 7.79
N PHE A 205 7.48 -24.44 8.56
CA PHE A 205 8.44 -23.47 8.04
C PHE A 205 9.86 -23.89 8.39
N LEU A 206 10.70 -24.01 7.37
CA LEU A 206 12.08 -24.44 7.49
C LEU A 206 12.97 -23.38 6.84
N LYS A 207 13.63 -22.55 7.66
CA LYS A 207 14.58 -21.55 7.16
C LYS A 207 15.96 -22.19 6.96
N ILE A 208 16.51 -22.08 5.75
CA ILE A 208 17.84 -22.60 5.46
C ILE A 208 18.90 -21.64 6.02
N ASP A 209 19.76 -22.13 6.92
CA ASP A 209 20.94 -21.40 7.41
C ASP A 209 21.98 -22.42 7.93
N SER A 210 23.18 -22.40 7.36
CA SER A 210 24.28 -23.33 7.72
C SER A 210 24.96 -23.03 9.05
N ARG A 211 24.76 -21.83 9.62
CA ARG A 211 25.31 -21.46 10.94
C ARG A 211 24.41 -21.92 12.08
N LYS A 212 23.15 -22.25 11.76
CA LYS A 212 22.14 -22.64 12.73
C LYS A 212 22.05 -24.15 12.85
N LYS A 213 21.68 -24.64 14.04
CA LYS A 213 21.46 -26.07 14.24
C LYS A 213 20.09 -26.44 13.68
N THR A 214 20.02 -27.58 12.98
CA THR A 214 18.73 -28.13 12.55
C THR A 214 17.81 -28.33 13.75
N GLY A 215 16.57 -27.82 13.66
CA GLY A 215 15.58 -27.90 14.72
C GLY A 215 15.57 -26.71 15.70
N GLU A 216 16.53 -25.77 15.60
CA GLU A 216 16.48 -24.51 16.35
C GLU A 216 15.26 -23.69 15.89
N TYR A 217 14.45 -23.18 16.83
CA TYR A 217 13.25 -22.41 16.49
C TYR A 217 13.58 -21.00 16.00
N LEU A 218 12.79 -20.51 15.05
CA LEU A 218 12.82 -19.09 14.66
C LEU A 218 12.32 -18.22 15.82
N GLY A 219 12.83 -16.99 15.90
CA GLY A 219 12.46 -16.05 16.97
C GLY A 219 10.97 -15.70 16.99
N ASP A 220 10.43 -15.42 18.18
CA ASP A 220 8.99 -15.16 18.39
C ASP A 220 8.42 -14.00 17.55
N GLU A 221 9.25 -12.97 17.28
CA GLU A 221 8.86 -11.87 16.40
C GLU A 221 8.69 -12.34 14.95
N TYR A 222 9.60 -13.21 14.49
CA TYR A 222 9.56 -13.79 13.16
C TYR A 222 8.32 -14.67 12.99
N VAL A 223 8.05 -15.53 13.97
CA VAL A 223 6.85 -16.38 13.99
C VAL A 223 5.58 -15.51 14.00
N ARG A 224 5.55 -14.41 14.76
CA ARG A 224 4.43 -13.45 14.72
C ARG A 224 4.20 -12.90 13.32
N LYS A 225 5.26 -12.51 12.59
CA LYS A 225 5.15 -12.02 11.20
C LYS A 225 4.60 -13.11 10.27
N LEU A 226 5.10 -14.34 10.37
CA LEU A 226 4.58 -15.49 9.60
C LEU A 226 3.08 -15.74 9.86
N MET A 227 2.64 -15.67 11.12
CA MET A 227 1.24 -15.89 11.46
C MET A 227 0.31 -14.77 10.95
N LYS A 228 0.79 -13.53 10.88
CA LYS A 228 0.06 -12.42 10.22
C LYS A 228 -0.13 -12.70 8.72
N VAL A 229 0.92 -13.19 8.05
CA VAL A 229 0.86 -13.61 6.63
C VAL A 229 -0.17 -14.73 6.43
N PHE A 230 -0.16 -15.74 7.30
CA PHE A 230 -1.15 -16.84 7.30
C PHE A 230 -2.59 -16.38 7.48
N THR A 231 -2.81 -15.40 8.35
CA THR A 231 -4.16 -14.85 8.58
C THR A 231 -4.71 -14.22 7.30
N ARG A 232 -3.88 -13.50 6.54
CA ARG A 232 -4.26 -12.89 5.26
C ARG A 232 -4.45 -13.94 4.17
N LEU A 233 -3.54 -14.90 4.06
CA LEU A 233 -3.65 -16.06 3.16
C LEU A 233 -4.98 -16.80 3.35
N ASN A 234 -5.38 -17.07 4.60
CA ASN A 234 -6.60 -17.82 4.87
C ASN A 234 -7.88 -17.07 4.49
N LYS A 235 -7.90 -15.73 4.54
CA LYS A 235 -9.04 -14.94 4.04
C LYS A 235 -9.23 -15.12 2.53
N LEU A 236 -8.13 -15.24 1.78
CA LEU A 236 -8.16 -15.45 0.34
C LEU A 236 -8.74 -16.81 -0.05
N TRP A 237 -8.38 -17.86 0.71
CA TRP A 237 -8.78 -19.24 0.44
C TRP A 237 -10.11 -19.65 1.10
N GLU A 238 -10.66 -18.82 1.99
CA GLU A 238 -11.94 -19.05 2.67
C GLU A 238 -13.08 -19.30 1.68
N LYS A 239 -13.13 -18.57 0.55
CA LYS A 239 -14.14 -18.78 -0.51
C LYS A 239 -14.09 -20.18 -1.14
N CYS A 240 -12.94 -20.85 -1.10
CA CYS A 240 -12.73 -22.22 -1.57
C CYS A 240 -12.95 -23.28 -0.47
N CYS A 241 -13.32 -22.91 0.76
CA CYS A 241 -13.42 -23.79 1.92
C CYS A 241 -12.10 -24.53 2.25
N ILE A 242 -10.95 -23.90 1.99
CA ILE A 242 -9.61 -24.41 2.31
C ILE A 242 -9.01 -23.54 3.41
N ARG A 243 -8.39 -24.17 4.41
CA ARG A 243 -7.76 -23.49 5.54
C ARG A 243 -6.34 -24.03 5.77
N PHE A 244 -5.36 -23.16 5.72
CA PHE A 244 -3.99 -23.46 6.05
C PHE A 244 -3.73 -23.27 7.54
N VAL A 245 -3.14 -24.27 8.19
CA VAL A 245 -2.87 -24.27 9.63
C VAL A 245 -1.41 -24.60 9.90
N PRO A 246 -0.75 -23.99 10.90
CA PRO A 246 0.61 -24.36 11.25
C PRO A 246 0.64 -25.76 11.90
N CYS A 247 1.65 -26.58 11.59
CA CYS A 247 1.92 -27.79 12.38
C CYS A 247 2.52 -27.38 13.73
N ILE A 248 2.10 -28.07 14.79
CA ILE A 248 2.49 -27.77 16.17
C ILE A 248 3.29 -28.95 16.73
N LYS A 249 4.40 -28.66 17.40
CA LYS A 249 5.15 -29.62 18.23
C LYS A 249 5.33 -29.00 19.60
N GLU A 250 4.94 -29.72 20.66
CA GLU A 250 5.09 -29.27 22.06
C GLU A 250 4.50 -27.87 22.31
N GLY A 251 3.33 -27.58 21.71
CA GLY A 251 2.63 -26.29 21.87
C GLY A 251 3.24 -25.12 21.10
N LYS A 252 4.28 -25.33 20.28
CA LYS A 252 4.91 -24.32 19.43
C LYS A 252 4.73 -24.62 17.95
N VAL A 253 4.58 -23.57 17.15
CA VAL A 253 4.60 -23.65 15.67
C VAL A 253 5.95 -24.22 15.24
N ILE A 254 5.94 -25.23 14.37
CA ILE A 254 7.16 -25.76 13.74
C ILE A 254 7.63 -24.74 12.69
N ALA A 255 8.34 -23.73 13.17
CA ALA A 255 9.07 -22.74 12.41
C ALA A 255 10.51 -22.79 12.90
N GLN A 256 11.39 -23.46 12.15
CA GLN A 256 12.72 -23.85 12.60
C GLN A 256 13.77 -23.62 11.52
N TYR A 257 15.03 -23.61 11.92
CA TYR A 257 16.18 -23.66 11.02
C TYR A 257 16.44 -25.09 10.53
N LEU A 258 16.86 -25.21 9.29
CA LEU A 258 17.34 -26.45 8.68
C LEU A 258 18.75 -26.20 8.13
N ASN A 259 19.74 -26.90 8.68
CA ASN A 259 21.12 -26.78 8.24
C ASN A 259 21.34 -27.62 6.97
N PRO A 260 21.80 -27.01 5.86
CA PRO A 260 22.03 -27.72 4.60
C PRO A 260 23.34 -28.54 4.58
N ASP A 261 24.16 -28.53 5.63
CA ASP A 261 25.44 -29.26 5.71
C ASP A 261 25.25 -30.76 5.97
N LYS A 262 24.52 -31.41 5.07
CA LYS A 262 24.30 -32.86 5.04
C LYS A 262 24.33 -33.36 3.60
N GLU A 263 24.84 -34.57 3.44
CA GLU A 263 24.77 -35.30 2.17
C GLU A 263 23.38 -35.92 2.01
N VAL A 264 22.69 -35.56 0.93
CA VAL A 264 21.40 -36.16 0.54
C VAL A 264 21.57 -37.05 -0.69
N SER A 265 20.72 -38.07 -0.82
CA SER A 265 20.68 -38.97 -1.98
C SER A 265 19.41 -38.75 -2.78
N ILE A 266 19.55 -38.23 -4.01
CA ILE A 266 18.41 -37.86 -4.87
C ILE A 266 18.29 -38.89 -6.00
N PRO A 267 17.13 -39.55 -6.18
CA PRO A 267 16.96 -40.52 -7.26
C PRO A 267 17.01 -39.83 -8.63
N LEU A 268 17.83 -40.36 -9.53
CA LEU A 268 17.99 -39.88 -10.91
C LEU A 268 17.16 -40.68 -11.91
N GLY A 269 16.82 -41.93 -11.58
CA GLY A 269 16.05 -42.82 -12.43
C GLY A 269 16.22 -44.28 -12.02
N ASP A 270 15.27 -45.11 -12.48
CA ASP A 270 15.19 -46.53 -12.19
C ASP A 270 15.27 -47.34 -13.50
N GLY A 271 15.83 -48.54 -13.40
CA GLY A 271 15.82 -49.55 -14.47
C GLY A 271 15.61 -50.93 -13.89
N SER A 272 15.00 -51.83 -14.67
CA SER A 272 14.73 -53.19 -14.23
C SER A 272 15.57 -54.20 -15.01
N ILE A 273 16.14 -55.14 -14.28
CA ILE A 273 16.98 -56.23 -14.79
C ILE A 273 16.26 -57.55 -14.50
N THR A 274 16.11 -58.41 -15.50
CA THR A 274 15.75 -59.81 -15.26
C THR A 274 16.96 -60.66 -15.57
N THR A 275 17.55 -61.27 -14.54
CA THR A 275 18.70 -62.17 -14.68
C THR A 275 18.31 -63.44 -15.45
N PRO A 276 19.27 -64.18 -16.03
CA PRO A 276 19.00 -65.48 -16.66
C PRO A 276 18.33 -66.51 -15.73
N LYS A 277 18.51 -66.36 -14.41
CA LYS A 277 17.90 -67.23 -13.38
C LYS A 277 16.52 -66.76 -12.92
N GLY A 278 15.90 -65.81 -13.62
CA GLY A 278 14.57 -65.28 -13.32
C GLY A 278 14.50 -64.28 -12.16
N LYS A 279 15.62 -63.96 -11.51
CA LYS A 279 15.71 -62.91 -10.47
C LYS A 279 15.42 -61.54 -11.10
N LYS A 280 14.47 -60.79 -10.55
CA LYS A 280 14.13 -59.43 -10.97
C LYS A 280 14.74 -58.41 -10.03
N ILE A 281 15.62 -57.56 -10.57
CA ILE A 281 16.36 -56.55 -9.81
C ILE A 281 15.94 -55.18 -10.30
N LYS A 282 15.45 -54.34 -9.38
CA LYS A 282 15.25 -52.91 -9.60
C LYS A 282 16.55 -52.18 -9.26
N VAL A 283 17.13 -51.52 -10.24
CA VAL A 283 18.35 -50.72 -10.11
C VAL A 283 17.99 -49.25 -10.12
N THR A 284 18.33 -48.53 -9.06
CA THR A 284 18.12 -47.09 -8.94
C THR A 284 19.46 -46.35 -8.92
N LEU A 285 19.59 -45.32 -9.75
CA LEU A 285 20.70 -44.38 -9.70
C LEU A 285 20.39 -43.25 -8.73
N TYR A 286 21.32 -42.95 -7.81
CA TYR A 286 21.22 -41.84 -6.88
C TYR A 286 22.34 -40.83 -7.10
N ALA A 287 22.00 -39.55 -7.12
CA ALA A 287 22.94 -38.44 -6.98
C ALA A 287 23.12 -38.12 -5.50
N LYS A 288 24.32 -38.34 -4.97
CA LYS A 288 24.77 -37.90 -3.66
C LYS A 288 25.37 -36.51 -3.74
N ILE A 289 24.87 -35.60 -2.91
CA ILE A 289 25.36 -34.22 -2.82
C ILE A 289 25.22 -33.64 -1.40
N ASN A 290 26.25 -32.96 -0.91
CA ASN A 290 26.12 -32.08 0.25
C ASN A 290 25.48 -30.76 -0.19
N LEU A 291 24.29 -30.47 0.35
CA LEU A 291 23.49 -29.33 -0.11
C LEU A 291 24.10 -27.98 0.22
N LYS A 292 24.91 -27.85 1.29
CA LYS A 292 25.63 -26.61 1.60
C LYS A 292 26.45 -26.10 0.41
N LYS A 293 26.98 -27.00 -0.43
CA LYS A 293 27.75 -26.65 -1.62
C LYS A 293 26.92 -25.96 -2.71
N LEU A 294 25.59 -26.07 -2.64
CA LEU A 294 24.67 -25.41 -3.56
C LEU A 294 24.35 -23.99 -3.11
N PHE A 295 24.58 -23.67 -1.84
CA PHE A 295 24.22 -22.39 -1.25
C PHE A 295 25.45 -21.46 -1.10
N LYS A 296 25.24 -20.19 -1.40
CA LYS A 296 26.21 -19.08 -1.32
C LYS A 296 25.72 -18.03 -0.31
N GLY A 297 26.49 -16.94 -0.16
CA GLY A 297 26.15 -15.81 0.70
C GLY A 297 26.37 -16.06 2.20
N ASP A 298 26.15 -15.02 3.00
CA ASP A 298 26.35 -15.08 4.45
C ASP A 298 25.40 -16.07 5.10
N GLY A 299 25.97 -17.13 5.70
CA GLY A 299 25.21 -18.22 6.29
C GLY A 299 24.76 -19.30 5.31
N HIS A 300 25.17 -19.26 4.03
CA HIS A 300 24.81 -20.23 3.00
C HIS A 300 23.29 -20.47 2.93
N ASN A 301 22.53 -19.39 2.81
CA ASN A 301 21.08 -19.39 2.67
C ASN A 301 20.62 -19.00 1.26
N GLU A 302 21.54 -18.65 0.36
CA GLU A 302 21.24 -18.11 -0.96
C GLU A 302 21.53 -19.14 -2.05
N ILE A 303 20.64 -19.31 -3.02
CA ILE A 303 20.83 -20.23 -4.15
C ILE A 303 20.41 -19.59 -5.47
N GLU A 304 21.13 -19.96 -6.52
CA GLU A 304 20.85 -19.53 -7.89
C GLU A 304 20.08 -20.63 -8.61
N LEU A 305 18.82 -20.37 -9.01
CA LEU A 305 17.94 -21.37 -9.62
C LEU A 305 17.65 -21.06 -11.09
N GLU A 306 17.60 -22.12 -11.91
CA GLU A 306 17.08 -22.10 -13.28
C GLU A 306 15.95 -23.13 -13.36
N GLY A 307 14.69 -22.69 -13.44
CA GLY A 307 13.53 -23.60 -13.53
C GLY A 307 13.35 -24.55 -12.33
N GLY A 308 13.83 -24.17 -11.14
CA GLY A 308 13.82 -25.01 -9.93
C GLY A 308 14.99 -26.00 -9.84
N GLU A 309 15.92 -25.95 -10.77
CA GLU A 309 17.10 -26.82 -10.83
C GLU A 309 18.41 -26.05 -10.66
N VAL A 310 19.44 -26.76 -10.20
CA VAL A 310 20.82 -26.25 -10.11
C VAL A 310 21.77 -27.22 -10.81
N LYS A 311 22.61 -26.68 -11.69
CA LYS A 311 23.67 -27.43 -12.35
C LYS A 311 24.87 -27.55 -11.40
N THR A 312 25.28 -28.77 -11.08
CA THR A 312 26.35 -29.02 -10.11
C THR A 312 27.04 -30.36 -10.34
N LYS A 313 28.24 -30.54 -9.78
CA LYS A 313 28.94 -31.83 -9.78
C LYS A 313 28.38 -32.71 -8.64
N VAL A 314 27.83 -33.86 -9.01
CA VAL A 314 27.30 -34.85 -8.06
C VAL A 314 28.11 -36.14 -8.09
N LYS A 315 28.04 -36.89 -6.99
CA LYS A 315 28.53 -38.27 -6.95
C LYS A 315 27.37 -39.20 -7.28
N ILE A 316 27.49 -40.03 -8.31
CA ILE A 316 26.46 -40.99 -8.71
C ILE A 316 26.81 -42.35 -8.14
N VAL A 317 25.83 -42.98 -7.50
CA VAL A 317 25.90 -44.37 -7.00
C VAL A 317 24.70 -45.16 -7.52
N ALA A 318 24.87 -46.46 -7.71
CA ALA A 318 23.78 -47.36 -8.07
C ALA A 318 23.41 -48.25 -6.86
N LYS A 319 22.12 -48.51 -6.66
CA LYS A 319 21.64 -49.51 -5.71
C LYS A 319 20.69 -50.47 -6.41
N GLY A 320 20.89 -51.77 -6.19
CA GLY A 320 19.99 -52.82 -6.66
C GLY A 320 19.14 -53.36 -5.51
N THR A 321 17.86 -53.55 -5.77
CA THR A 321 16.93 -54.20 -4.83
C THR A 321 16.13 -55.26 -5.57
N LEU A 322 15.71 -56.32 -4.89
CA LEU A 322 14.79 -57.30 -5.47
C LEU A 322 13.43 -56.65 -5.74
N ASP A 323 13.01 -56.69 -7.00
CA ASP A 323 11.71 -56.15 -7.45
C ASP A 323 10.54 -57.07 -7.08
N LYS A 324 10.83 -58.37 -6.86
CA LYS A 324 9.88 -59.37 -6.35
C LYS A 324 10.64 -60.39 -5.51
N ALA A 325 9.92 -61.09 -4.63
CA ALA A 325 10.47 -62.21 -3.88
C ALA A 325 11.09 -63.26 -4.83
N TYR A 326 12.26 -63.77 -4.47
CA TYR A 326 13.03 -64.71 -5.29
C TYR A 326 13.27 -66.01 -4.54
N LYS A 327 12.93 -67.14 -5.16
CA LYS A 327 13.22 -68.47 -4.62
C LYS A 327 14.57 -68.94 -5.15
N THR A 328 15.52 -69.17 -4.25
CA THR A 328 16.85 -69.65 -4.58
C THR A 328 16.82 -71.15 -4.95
N PRO A 329 17.85 -71.66 -5.66
CA PRO A 329 17.91 -73.08 -6.03
C PRO A 329 17.91 -74.06 -4.84
N ASP A 330 18.38 -73.64 -3.67
CA ASP A 330 18.33 -74.38 -2.39
C ASP A 330 17.00 -74.23 -1.64
N GLY A 331 15.98 -73.63 -2.27
CA GLY A 331 14.61 -73.58 -1.77
C GLY A 331 14.26 -72.42 -0.84
N ARG A 332 15.22 -71.53 -0.51
CA ARG A 332 14.98 -70.35 0.35
C ARG A 332 14.29 -69.24 -0.43
N THR A 333 13.41 -68.48 0.24
CA THR A 333 12.75 -67.30 -0.35
C THR A 333 13.38 -66.03 0.18
N ILE A 334 13.97 -65.25 -0.71
CA ILE A 334 14.48 -63.91 -0.40
C ILE A 334 13.34 -62.91 -0.63
N PRO A 335 12.97 -62.08 0.36
CA PRO A 335 11.88 -61.10 0.23
C PRO A 335 12.13 -60.04 -0.84
N GLU A 336 11.05 -59.52 -1.40
CA GLU A 336 11.05 -58.28 -2.18
C GLU A 336 11.68 -57.13 -1.36
N GLY A 337 12.38 -56.21 -2.05
CA GLY A 337 13.07 -55.08 -1.43
C GLY A 337 14.44 -55.40 -0.84
N THR A 338 14.85 -56.67 -0.79
CA THR A 338 16.19 -57.06 -0.30
C THR A 338 17.28 -56.46 -1.20
N GLU A 339 18.29 -55.81 -0.61
CA GLU A 339 19.42 -55.21 -1.32
C GLU A 339 20.28 -56.28 -2.02
N VAL A 340 20.65 -56.01 -3.26
CA VAL A 340 21.46 -56.89 -4.10
C VAL A 340 22.92 -56.41 -4.06
N PRO A 341 23.90 -57.31 -3.88
CA PRO A 341 25.32 -56.94 -3.89
C PRO A 341 25.73 -56.14 -5.12
N SER A 342 26.54 -55.09 -4.92
CA SER A 342 26.89 -54.13 -5.99
C SER A 342 27.67 -54.76 -7.15
N ASP A 343 28.46 -55.80 -6.90
CA ASP A 343 29.18 -56.58 -7.91
C ASP A 343 28.21 -57.34 -8.82
N GLU A 344 27.15 -57.93 -8.25
CA GLU A 344 26.07 -58.58 -9.00
C GLU A 344 25.32 -57.55 -9.85
N VAL A 345 24.94 -56.40 -9.26
CA VAL A 345 24.29 -55.30 -10.00
C VAL A 345 25.17 -54.82 -11.16
N SER A 346 26.47 -54.67 -10.93
CA SER A 346 27.43 -54.24 -11.96
C SER A 346 27.51 -55.22 -13.12
N LYS A 347 27.63 -56.51 -12.82
CA LYS A 347 27.71 -57.59 -13.82
C LYS A 347 26.45 -57.65 -14.69
N GLU A 348 25.28 -57.63 -14.06
CA GLU A 348 24.01 -57.73 -14.78
C GLU A 348 23.70 -56.46 -15.58
N ALA A 349 24.06 -55.28 -15.07
CA ALA A 349 23.95 -54.02 -15.81
C ALA A 349 24.84 -53.99 -17.07
N ASP A 350 26.09 -54.47 -16.98
CA ASP A 350 27.00 -54.58 -18.13
C ASP A 350 26.44 -55.51 -19.22
N ALA A 351 25.83 -56.63 -18.81
CA ALA A 351 25.20 -57.57 -19.73
C ALA A 351 24.02 -56.94 -20.49
N ILE A 352 23.19 -56.13 -19.84
CA ILE A 352 22.10 -55.42 -20.53
C ILE A 352 22.67 -54.35 -21.46
N ALA A 353 23.62 -53.54 -20.99
CA ALA A 353 24.22 -52.46 -21.78
C ALA A 353 24.81 -52.95 -23.10
N LYS A 354 25.47 -54.12 -23.11
CA LYS A 354 26.05 -54.74 -24.31
C LYS A 354 25.01 -55.25 -25.31
N ASN A 355 23.85 -55.68 -24.83
CA ASN A 355 22.86 -56.39 -25.63
C ASN A 355 21.67 -55.52 -26.07
N THR A 356 21.46 -54.35 -25.45
CA THR A 356 20.38 -53.45 -25.83
C THR A 356 20.76 -52.60 -27.06
N LYS A 357 19.82 -52.48 -28.01
CA LYS A 357 19.93 -51.54 -29.15
C LYS A 357 19.36 -50.15 -28.82
N GLU A 358 18.63 -50.03 -27.72
CA GLU A 358 18.05 -48.77 -27.28
C GLU A 358 19.10 -47.92 -26.55
N GLU A 359 19.50 -46.82 -27.17
CA GLU A 359 20.59 -45.95 -26.74
C GLU A 359 20.37 -45.34 -25.34
N ALA A 360 19.13 -44.97 -25.00
CA ALA A 360 18.79 -44.44 -23.67
C ALA A 360 18.99 -45.50 -22.57
N LYS A 361 18.51 -46.72 -22.82
CA LYS A 361 18.65 -47.87 -21.93
C LYS A 361 20.12 -48.27 -21.78
N LYS A 362 20.88 -48.25 -22.88
CA LYS A 362 22.32 -48.52 -22.89
C LYS A 362 23.06 -47.55 -21.97
N LYS A 363 22.87 -46.24 -22.16
CA LYS A 363 23.49 -45.19 -21.33
C LYS A 363 23.14 -45.29 -19.86
N PHE A 364 21.90 -45.67 -19.51
CA PHE A 364 21.49 -45.89 -18.13
C PHE A 364 22.28 -47.04 -17.49
N PHE A 365 22.32 -48.21 -18.15
CA PHE A 365 22.96 -49.39 -17.59
C PHE A 365 24.49 -49.35 -17.62
N GLU A 366 25.12 -48.65 -18.58
CA GLU A 366 26.56 -48.33 -18.52
C GLU A 366 26.88 -47.49 -17.27
N LEU A 367 26.07 -46.45 -17.02
CA LEU A 367 26.24 -45.62 -15.83
C LEU A 367 25.95 -46.40 -14.54
N ALA A 368 24.96 -47.29 -14.52
CA ALA A 368 24.65 -48.14 -13.38
C ALA A 368 25.78 -49.14 -13.08
N ARG A 369 26.38 -49.73 -14.11
CA ARG A 369 27.55 -50.60 -13.98
C ARG A 369 28.69 -49.86 -13.30
N ASP A 370 29.05 -48.69 -13.80
CA ASP A 370 30.18 -47.90 -13.31
C ASP A 370 29.91 -47.40 -11.88
N ALA A 371 28.69 -46.90 -11.64
CA ALA A 371 28.25 -46.41 -10.34
C ALA A 371 28.01 -47.52 -9.28
N SER A 372 27.98 -48.78 -9.69
CA SER A 372 27.97 -49.94 -8.77
C SER A 372 29.38 -50.35 -8.35
N LYS A 373 30.41 -50.07 -9.18
CA LYS A 373 31.83 -50.36 -8.87
C LYS A 373 32.46 -49.29 -7.99
N GLY A 374 31.92 -48.07 -8.00
CA GLY A 374 32.42 -46.94 -7.21
C GLY A 374 31.64 -45.65 -7.48
N GLU A 375 32.09 -44.54 -6.89
CA GLU A 375 31.45 -43.24 -7.09
C GLU A 375 31.82 -42.63 -8.44
N VAL A 376 30.82 -42.32 -9.27
CA VAL A 376 31.03 -41.59 -10.54
C VAL A 376 30.74 -40.11 -10.34
N LYS A 377 31.75 -39.24 -10.52
CA LYS A 377 31.56 -37.78 -10.45
C LYS A 377 31.09 -37.25 -11.80
N LYS A 378 29.90 -36.65 -11.86
CA LYS A 378 29.36 -36.08 -13.10
C LYS A 378 28.59 -34.80 -12.84
N GLU A 379 28.62 -33.88 -13.79
CA GLU A 379 27.78 -32.69 -13.76
C GLU A 379 26.34 -33.05 -14.13
N ARG A 380 25.38 -32.63 -13.28
CA ARG A 380 23.95 -32.88 -13.46
C ARG A 380 23.14 -31.67 -13.02
N LYS A 381 21.94 -31.52 -13.59
CA LYS A 381 20.90 -30.64 -13.05
C LYS A 381 20.20 -31.38 -11.91
N ILE A 382 20.07 -30.70 -10.77
CA ILE A 382 19.45 -31.25 -9.56
C ILE A 382 18.26 -30.39 -9.20
N ASN A 383 17.10 -31.02 -9.06
CA ASN A 383 15.87 -30.37 -8.59
C ASN A 383 15.99 -30.05 -7.09
N ILE A 384 16.00 -28.76 -6.74
CA ILE A 384 16.25 -28.30 -5.38
C ILE A 384 15.09 -28.62 -4.43
N ALA A 385 13.85 -28.60 -4.91
CA ALA A 385 12.71 -28.97 -4.08
C ALA A 385 12.78 -30.44 -3.62
N LYS A 386 13.17 -31.36 -4.50
CA LYS A 386 13.41 -32.77 -4.13
C LYS A 386 14.58 -32.92 -3.16
N ALA A 387 15.65 -32.17 -3.40
CA ALA A 387 16.84 -32.18 -2.54
C ALA A 387 16.52 -31.71 -1.10
N LEU A 388 15.80 -30.59 -0.97
CA LEU A 388 15.36 -30.04 0.30
C LEU A 388 14.34 -30.93 1.01
N GLN A 389 13.45 -31.57 0.25
CA GLN A 389 12.53 -32.56 0.79
C GLN A 389 13.29 -33.73 1.42
N GLU A 390 14.30 -34.27 0.74
CA GLU A 390 15.14 -35.35 1.26
C GLU A 390 15.90 -34.91 2.52
N LEU A 391 16.48 -33.70 2.53
CA LEU A 391 17.14 -33.12 3.70
C LEU A 391 16.19 -33.02 4.91
N ALA A 392 14.96 -32.59 4.67
CA ALA A 392 13.95 -32.46 5.71
C ALA A 392 13.52 -33.82 6.25
N THR A 393 13.31 -34.82 5.37
CA THR A 393 12.98 -36.20 5.76
C THR A 393 14.07 -36.81 6.63
N GLN A 394 15.34 -36.71 6.22
CA GLN A 394 16.50 -37.17 7.00
C GLN A 394 16.68 -36.44 8.33
N SER A 395 16.08 -35.25 8.46
CA SER A 395 16.10 -34.45 9.69
C SER A 395 14.86 -34.64 10.55
N GLY A 396 14.02 -35.64 10.25
CA GLY A 396 12.85 -36.02 11.05
C GLY A 396 11.56 -35.26 10.71
N TYR A 397 11.55 -34.46 9.64
CA TYR A 397 10.35 -33.78 9.15
C TYR A 397 9.64 -34.66 8.11
N GLY A 398 8.72 -35.50 8.56
CA GLY A 398 7.97 -36.45 7.72
C GLY A 398 7.11 -35.81 6.61
N GLU A 399 6.44 -36.63 5.80
CA GLU A 399 5.64 -36.18 4.64
C GLU A 399 4.28 -35.56 4.97
N GLU A 400 3.92 -35.50 6.26
CA GLU A 400 2.57 -35.16 6.72
C GLU A 400 2.20 -33.67 6.58
N CYS A 401 3.20 -32.78 6.54
CA CYS A 401 3.00 -31.34 6.38
C CYS A 401 3.59 -30.86 5.04
N VAL A 402 2.95 -29.85 4.44
CA VAL A 402 3.58 -29.09 3.35
C VAL A 402 4.71 -28.26 3.95
N LYS A 403 5.89 -28.39 3.36
CA LYS A 403 7.13 -27.77 3.82
C LYS A 403 7.36 -26.49 3.07
N ILE A 404 7.36 -25.37 3.80
CA ILE A 404 7.74 -24.06 3.28
C ILE A 404 9.21 -23.85 3.63
N PHE A 405 10.07 -23.98 2.63
CA PHE A 405 11.48 -23.66 2.74
C PHE A 405 11.70 -22.17 2.52
N ILE A 406 12.34 -21.51 3.48
CA ILE A 406 12.62 -20.07 3.45
C ILE A 406 14.12 -19.89 3.20
N LEU A 407 14.46 -19.26 2.07
CA LEU A 407 15.84 -19.07 1.63
C LEU A 407 15.94 -17.84 0.72
N GLU A 408 17.15 -17.39 0.40
CA GLU A 408 17.35 -16.29 -0.55
C GLU A 408 17.49 -16.84 -1.98
N LEU A 409 16.72 -16.27 -2.91
CA LEU A 409 16.74 -16.66 -4.33
C LEU A 409 17.47 -15.61 -5.16
N LYS A 410 18.55 -16.02 -5.83
CA LYS A 410 19.15 -15.27 -6.95
C LYS A 410 18.71 -15.90 -8.27
N ARG A 411 18.36 -15.05 -9.24
CA ARG A 411 18.07 -15.47 -10.62
C ARG A 411 19.09 -14.83 -11.56
N PRO A 412 19.64 -15.59 -12.52
CA PRO A 412 20.39 -15.00 -13.62
C PRO A 412 19.43 -14.19 -14.51
N GLY A 413 19.70 -12.91 -14.73
CA GLY A 413 18.96 -12.07 -15.69
C GLY A 413 17.75 -11.26 -15.18
N GLY A 414 17.48 -11.21 -13.87
CA GLY A 414 16.67 -10.14 -13.25
C GLY A 414 15.14 -10.18 -13.43
N ARG A 415 14.55 -11.12 -14.20
CA ARG A 415 13.08 -11.30 -14.27
C ARG A 415 12.67 -12.70 -13.81
N GLY A 416 11.81 -12.78 -12.79
CA GLY A 416 11.01 -13.96 -12.51
C GLY A 416 10.60 -14.19 -11.05
N GLU A 417 9.70 -15.16 -10.85
CA GLU A 417 8.92 -15.46 -9.63
C GLU A 417 9.75 -15.56 -8.33
N TYR A 418 9.18 -15.06 -7.25
CA TYR A 418 9.78 -14.99 -5.91
C TYR A 418 9.59 -16.28 -5.09
N GLY A 419 9.02 -17.32 -5.69
CA GLY A 419 8.72 -18.62 -5.10
C GLY A 419 8.85 -19.75 -6.13
N TYR A 420 8.76 -21.00 -5.66
CA TYR A 420 8.69 -22.20 -6.47
C TYR A 420 7.98 -23.32 -5.70
N ALA A 421 7.01 -23.99 -6.33
CA ALA A 421 6.33 -25.14 -5.76
C ALA A 421 6.30 -26.32 -6.73
N LEU A 422 6.32 -27.54 -6.18
CA LEU A 422 6.07 -28.75 -6.96
C LEU A 422 4.57 -28.86 -7.31
N ILE A 423 4.25 -29.21 -8.57
CA ILE A 423 2.87 -29.34 -9.07
C ILE A 423 2.56 -30.81 -9.43
N PRO A 424 1.66 -31.48 -8.69
CA PRO A 424 1.34 -31.25 -7.29
C PRO A 424 2.54 -31.58 -6.40
N GLY A 425 2.55 -31.06 -5.17
CA GLY A 425 3.60 -31.43 -4.24
C GLY A 425 3.47 -30.79 -2.87
N ARG A 426 4.32 -31.28 -1.96
CA ARG A 426 4.35 -30.85 -0.55
C ARG A 426 5.52 -29.94 -0.23
N THR A 427 6.15 -29.38 -1.25
CA THR A 427 7.36 -28.57 -1.12
C THR A 427 7.14 -27.24 -1.80
N VAL A 428 7.25 -26.18 -1.01
CA VAL A 428 7.18 -24.79 -1.43
C VAL A 428 8.49 -24.13 -1.02
N ILE A 429 9.14 -23.45 -1.95
CA ILE A 429 10.35 -22.65 -1.73
C ILE A 429 9.95 -21.18 -1.85
N MET A 430 10.33 -20.38 -0.87
CA MET A 430 9.96 -18.97 -0.79
C MET A 430 11.18 -18.11 -0.50
N LYS A 431 11.28 -16.99 -1.20
CA LYS A 431 12.15 -15.89 -0.78
C LYS A 431 11.64 -15.28 0.52
N GLU A 432 12.52 -15.08 1.51
CA GLU A 432 12.16 -14.49 2.81
C GLU A 432 11.46 -13.14 2.66
N ARG A 433 11.99 -12.26 1.80
CA ARG A 433 11.38 -10.97 1.49
C ARG A 433 9.97 -11.10 0.89
N GLY A 434 9.78 -12.02 -0.06
CA GLY A 434 8.48 -12.29 -0.69
C GLY A 434 7.46 -12.97 0.24
N LEU A 435 7.91 -13.53 1.36
CA LEU A 435 7.05 -14.09 2.40
C LEU A 435 6.59 -13.03 3.42
N LEU A 436 7.46 -12.06 3.76
CA LEU A 436 7.23 -11.10 4.85
C LEU A 436 6.76 -9.72 4.39
N GLU A 437 7.04 -9.33 3.14
CA GLU A 437 6.53 -8.08 2.54
C GLU A 437 5.20 -8.34 1.81
N PRO A 438 4.22 -7.43 1.89
CA PRO A 438 3.01 -7.52 1.07
C PRO A 438 3.38 -7.42 -0.43
N PRO A 439 2.73 -8.19 -1.30
CA PRO A 439 1.48 -8.88 -1.04
C PRO A 439 1.60 -10.38 -0.72
N THR A 440 0.73 -10.87 0.15
CA THR A 440 0.57 -12.29 0.53
C THR A 440 0.14 -13.22 -0.62
N TYR A 441 0.07 -12.71 -1.84
CA TYR A 441 -0.34 -13.42 -3.04
C TYR A 441 0.70 -14.46 -3.47
N LEU A 442 1.99 -14.23 -3.22
CA LEU A 442 3.03 -15.17 -3.58
C LEU A 442 2.89 -16.51 -2.85
N LEU A 443 2.80 -16.48 -1.51
CA LEU A 443 2.57 -17.72 -0.77
C LEU A 443 1.25 -18.39 -1.16
N ALA A 444 0.21 -17.59 -1.43
CA ALA A 444 -1.07 -18.12 -1.89
C ALA A 444 -0.98 -18.81 -3.25
N HIS A 445 -0.20 -18.23 -4.17
CA HIS A 445 0.08 -18.76 -5.49
C HIS A 445 0.83 -20.09 -5.41
N GLU A 446 1.94 -20.14 -4.66
CA GLU A 446 2.72 -21.37 -4.49
C GLU A 446 1.94 -22.50 -3.78
N LEU A 447 1.08 -22.14 -2.82
CA LEU A 447 0.17 -23.10 -2.21
C LEU A 447 -0.94 -23.54 -3.17
N GLY A 448 -1.33 -22.69 -4.13
CA GLY A 448 -2.21 -23.06 -5.23
C GLY A 448 -1.61 -24.15 -6.12
N HIS A 449 -0.31 -24.04 -6.45
CA HIS A 449 0.44 -25.09 -7.13
C HIS A 449 0.51 -26.40 -6.34
N SER A 450 0.69 -26.30 -5.02
CA SER A 450 0.63 -27.45 -4.12
C SER A 450 -0.76 -28.13 -4.14
N LEU A 451 -1.82 -27.38 -4.45
CA LEU A 451 -3.20 -27.85 -4.66
C LEU A 451 -3.51 -28.18 -6.13
N SER A 452 -2.47 -28.34 -6.95
CA SER A 452 -2.53 -28.71 -8.37
C SER A 452 -3.27 -27.68 -9.25
N LEU A 453 -3.23 -26.41 -8.88
CA LEU A 453 -3.64 -25.32 -9.75
C LEU A 453 -2.50 -24.95 -10.71
N GLU A 454 -2.89 -24.72 -11.97
CA GLU A 454 -2.00 -24.26 -13.04
C GLU A 454 -2.09 -22.74 -13.16
N HIS A 455 -1.13 -22.16 -13.90
CA HIS A 455 -1.12 -20.74 -14.19
C HIS A 455 -2.35 -20.28 -15.00
N VAL A 456 -2.83 -19.08 -14.69
CA VAL A 456 -3.93 -18.41 -15.38
C VAL A 456 -3.48 -17.01 -15.79
N GLN A 457 -3.64 -16.63 -17.06
CA GLN A 457 -3.11 -15.37 -17.61
C GLN A 457 -3.87 -14.10 -17.14
N GLU A 458 -4.98 -14.26 -16.44
CA GLU A 458 -5.77 -13.15 -15.90
C GLU A 458 -5.02 -12.42 -14.77
N ARG A 459 -4.77 -11.11 -14.92
CA ARG A 459 -3.94 -10.32 -13.98
C ARG A 459 -4.47 -10.24 -12.56
N THR A 460 -5.79 -10.28 -12.39
CA THR A 460 -6.45 -10.24 -11.08
C THR A 460 -6.42 -11.60 -10.37
N ASN A 461 -6.05 -12.68 -11.06
CA ASN A 461 -6.06 -14.05 -10.53
C ASN A 461 -4.82 -14.34 -9.67
N VAL A 462 -4.99 -15.07 -8.56
CA VAL A 462 -3.89 -15.51 -7.69
C VAL A 462 -2.90 -16.39 -8.43
N MET A 463 -3.37 -17.18 -9.41
CA MET A 463 -2.54 -18.09 -10.20
C MET A 463 -1.90 -17.38 -11.41
N ASN A 464 -1.90 -16.05 -11.45
CA ASN A 464 -1.15 -15.31 -12.46
C ASN A 464 0.36 -15.47 -12.25
N PRO A 465 1.16 -15.76 -13.30
CA PRO A 465 2.62 -15.90 -13.18
C PRO A 465 3.34 -14.65 -12.64
N GLU A 466 2.77 -13.46 -12.86
CA GLU A 466 3.32 -12.21 -12.33
C GLU A 466 2.95 -11.97 -10.85
N VAL A 467 2.07 -12.80 -10.27
CA VAL A 467 1.66 -12.75 -8.84
C VAL A 467 1.05 -11.39 -8.44
N ASN A 468 0.31 -10.78 -9.35
CA ASN A 468 -0.31 -9.47 -9.17
C ASN A 468 -1.79 -9.52 -8.71
N GLY A 469 -2.35 -10.73 -8.61
CA GLY A 469 -3.78 -10.95 -8.41
C GLY A 469 -4.17 -11.54 -7.06
N GLY A 470 -5.39 -11.24 -6.62
CA GLY A 470 -6.00 -11.74 -5.39
C GLY A 470 -7.28 -12.57 -5.60
N ASP A 471 -7.63 -12.92 -6.84
CA ASP A 471 -8.85 -13.66 -7.15
C ASP A 471 -8.64 -15.14 -7.44
N ILE A 472 -9.64 -15.94 -7.10
CA ILE A 472 -9.67 -17.39 -7.37
C ILE A 472 -11.06 -17.68 -7.89
N THR A 473 -11.14 -18.25 -9.09
CA THR A 473 -12.41 -18.56 -9.74
C THR A 473 -13.10 -19.74 -9.05
N LYS A 474 -14.42 -19.85 -9.25
CA LYS A 474 -15.22 -20.98 -8.73
C LYS A 474 -14.70 -22.34 -9.23
N LYS A 475 -14.23 -22.42 -10.49
CA LYS A 475 -13.64 -23.62 -11.09
C LYS A 475 -12.32 -24.00 -10.41
N GLN A 476 -11.43 -23.02 -10.19
CA GLN A 476 -10.19 -23.23 -9.44
C GLN A 476 -10.46 -23.67 -8.00
N CYS A 477 -11.43 -23.04 -7.30
CA CYS A 477 -11.82 -23.48 -5.95
C CYS A 477 -12.30 -24.93 -5.93
N GLY A 478 -13.09 -25.36 -6.92
CA GLY A 478 -13.53 -26.76 -7.04
C GLY A 478 -12.35 -27.72 -7.19
N LYS A 479 -11.44 -27.45 -8.15
CA LYS A 479 -10.22 -28.25 -8.38
C LYS A 479 -9.36 -28.34 -7.12
N ALA A 480 -9.06 -27.19 -6.51
CA ALA A 480 -8.23 -27.12 -5.31
C ALA A 480 -8.85 -27.87 -4.12
N TYR A 481 -10.16 -27.75 -3.91
CA TYR A 481 -10.85 -28.41 -2.81
C TYR A 481 -10.93 -29.93 -3.00
N ASP A 482 -11.15 -30.39 -4.23
CA ASP A 482 -11.13 -31.81 -4.56
C ASP A 482 -9.73 -32.41 -4.40
N ASN A 483 -8.68 -31.72 -4.86
CA ASN A 483 -7.29 -32.16 -4.69
C ASN A 483 -6.87 -32.19 -3.22
N CYS A 484 -7.26 -31.17 -2.46
CA CYS A 484 -7.07 -31.12 -1.00
C CYS A 484 -7.66 -32.36 -0.29
N LYS A 485 -8.72 -32.97 -0.84
CA LYS A 485 -9.36 -34.18 -0.29
C LYS A 485 -8.78 -35.51 -0.81
N LYS A 486 -8.31 -35.54 -2.06
CA LYS A 486 -7.90 -36.75 -2.78
C LYS A 486 -6.44 -37.14 -2.49
N ASP A 487 -5.55 -36.15 -2.38
CA ASP A 487 -4.14 -36.41 -2.18
C ASP A 487 -3.83 -36.87 -0.76
N GLY A 488 -2.68 -37.52 -0.56
CA GLY A 488 -2.07 -37.69 0.76
C GLY A 488 -1.79 -36.35 1.50
N LEU A 489 -2.12 -35.20 0.90
CA LEU A 489 -2.32 -33.92 1.60
C LEU A 489 -3.41 -33.99 2.67
N LYS A 490 -4.26 -35.01 2.65
CA LYS A 490 -5.22 -35.34 3.68
C LYS A 490 -4.48 -35.57 5.01
N HIS A 491 -4.61 -34.58 5.89
CA HIS A 491 -4.56 -34.68 7.36
C HIS A 491 -3.76 -35.88 7.92
N PRO A 492 -2.61 -35.67 8.60
CA PRO A 492 -2.33 -36.52 9.75
C PRO A 492 -3.55 -36.46 10.71
N LYS A 493 -3.80 -37.55 11.43
CA LYS A 493 -4.87 -37.66 12.44
C LYS A 493 -4.90 -36.41 13.34
N GLU A 494 -6.07 -36.12 13.91
CA GLU A 494 -6.34 -34.89 14.69
C GLU A 494 -5.33 -34.63 15.82
N ASP A 495 -4.57 -35.65 16.26
CA ASP A 495 -3.54 -35.59 17.29
C ASP A 495 -2.30 -34.73 16.92
N LYS A 496 -1.91 -34.63 15.64
CA LYS A 496 -0.70 -33.87 15.24
C LYS A 496 -0.95 -32.44 14.77
N CYS A 497 -2.13 -32.13 14.22
CA CYS A 497 -2.50 -30.78 13.78
C CYS A 497 -3.62 -30.13 14.62
N GLY A 498 -4.27 -30.85 15.54
CA GLY A 498 -5.47 -30.41 16.26
C GLY A 498 -5.33 -29.11 17.06
N ASN A 499 -4.11 -28.76 17.46
CA ASN A 499 -3.82 -27.50 18.17
C ASN A 499 -3.39 -26.36 17.24
N GLY A 500 -3.14 -26.63 15.95
CA GLY A 500 -2.73 -25.63 14.96
C GLY A 500 -3.81 -24.59 14.66
N GLU A 501 -5.08 -25.00 14.66
CA GLU A 501 -6.21 -24.09 14.47
C GLU A 501 -6.40 -23.14 15.66
N ASP A 502 -6.28 -23.65 16.88
CA ASP A 502 -6.35 -22.83 18.09
C ASP A 502 -5.14 -21.89 18.22
N CYS A 503 -3.96 -22.35 17.81
CA CYS A 503 -2.78 -21.51 17.67
C CYS A 503 -3.01 -20.38 16.66
N LEU A 504 -3.54 -20.69 15.47
CA LEU A 504 -3.85 -19.68 14.47
C LEU A 504 -4.88 -18.66 14.99
N ARG A 505 -5.97 -19.12 15.61
CA ARG A 505 -7.01 -18.26 16.22
C ARG A 505 -6.45 -17.34 17.30
N LYS A 506 -5.45 -17.79 18.05
CA LYS A 506 -4.74 -16.97 19.04
C LYS A 506 -3.99 -15.84 18.35
N TYR A 507 -3.25 -16.10 17.28
CA TYR A 507 -2.55 -15.06 16.53
C TYR A 507 -3.52 -14.12 15.81
N GLU A 508 -4.64 -14.61 15.28
CA GLU A 508 -5.72 -13.77 14.73
C GLU A 508 -6.27 -12.81 15.80
N ALA A 509 -6.50 -13.29 17.02
CA ALA A 509 -6.95 -12.46 18.14
C ALA A 509 -5.91 -11.42 18.58
N LEU A 510 -4.61 -11.78 18.60
CA LEU A 510 -3.54 -10.83 18.89
C LEU A 510 -3.41 -9.75 17.81
N ALA A 511 -3.46 -10.14 16.54
CA ALA A 511 -3.41 -9.20 15.43
C ALA A 511 -4.59 -8.22 15.48
N LYS A 512 -5.79 -8.69 15.82
CA LYS A 512 -6.96 -7.81 15.98
C LYS A 512 -6.81 -6.85 17.15
N ALA A 513 -6.22 -7.30 18.26
CA ALA A 513 -5.92 -6.43 19.39
C ALA A 513 -4.92 -5.33 19.02
N GLU A 514 -3.84 -5.66 18.29
CA GLU A 514 -2.85 -4.68 17.83
C GLU A 514 -3.47 -3.62 16.90
N GLU A 515 -4.29 -4.01 15.93
CA GLU A 515 -5.02 -3.10 15.04
C GLU A 515 -5.89 -2.09 15.82
N LEU A 516 -6.62 -2.59 16.82
CA LEU A 516 -7.45 -1.76 17.68
C LEU A 516 -6.61 -0.84 18.59
N GLU A 517 -5.41 -1.27 19.00
CA GLU A 517 -4.50 -0.42 19.80
C GLU A 517 -3.98 0.76 19.00
N GLU A 518 -3.63 0.55 17.74
CA GLU A 518 -3.26 1.64 16.81
C GLU A 518 -4.43 2.62 16.61
N GLU A 519 -5.64 2.11 16.41
CA GLU A 519 -6.86 2.92 16.31
C GLU A 519 -7.07 3.76 17.59
N VAL A 520 -6.92 3.15 18.78
CA VAL A 520 -7.02 3.86 20.06
C VAL A 520 -5.98 4.98 20.19
N GLN A 521 -4.74 4.75 19.77
CA GLN A 521 -3.69 5.78 19.82
C GLN A 521 -4.02 6.95 18.89
N HIS A 522 -4.52 6.66 17.68
CA HIS A 522 -4.97 7.68 16.74
C HIS A 522 -6.11 8.51 17.34
N LEU A 523 -7.15 7.88 17.90
CA LEU A 523 -8.27 8.57 18.55
C LEU A 523 -7.82 9.44 19.74
N LYS A 524 -6.86 8.97 20.55
CA LYS A 524 -6.28 9.76 21.64
C LYS A 524 -5.51 10.99 21.14
N SER A 525 -4.84 10.88 19.99
CA SER A 525 -4.17 12.00 19.34
C SER A 525 -5.18 13.05 18.86
N GLU A 526 -6.22 12.62 18.15
CA GLU A 526 -7.30 13.49 17.71
C GLU A 526 -8.00 14.20 18.87
N TYR A 527 -8.26 13.48 19.97
CA TYR A 527 -8.90 14.05 21.15
C TYR A 527 -8.07 15.18 21.76
N ARG A 528 -6.75 14.99 21.89
CA ARG A 528 -5.83 16.01 22.39
C ARG A 528 -5.77 17.24 21.47
N ARG A 529 -5.77 17.02 20.15
CA ARG A 529 -5.78 18.09 19.16
C ARG A 529 -7.07 18.91 19.25
N ALA A 530 -8.23 18.26 19.28
CA ALA A 530 -9.53 18.92 19.40
C ALA A 530 -9.64 19.79 20.66
N LEU A 531 -9.12 19.32 21.81
CA LEU A 531 -9.08 20.12 23.04
C LEU A 531 -8.18 21.34 22.93
N LYS A 532 -7.00 21.20 22.30
CA LYS A 532 -6.05 22.29 22.10
C LYS A 532 -6.64 23.36 21.17
N ASP A 533 -7.14 22.95 20.01
CA ASP A 533 -7.73 23.86 19.02
C ASP A 533 -8.93 24.60 19.59
N LYS A 534 -9.75 23.92 20.41
CA LYS A 534 -10.87 24.55 21.12
C LYS A 534 -10.38 25.65 22.06
N LYS A 535 -9.35 25.38 22.86
CA LYS A 535 -8.77 26.36 23.80
C LYS A 535 -8.18 27.57 23.08
N ASP A 536 -7.52 27.35 21.94
CA ASP A 536 -6.94 28.42 21.13
C ASP A 536 -8.05 29.31 20.51
N LEU A 537 -9.15 28.70 20.04
CA LEU A 537 -10.33 29.43 19.57
C LEU A 537 -11.07 30.18 20.69
N GLU A 538 -11.15 29.62 21.91
CA GLU A 538 -11.71 30.32 23.06
C GLU A 538 -10.91 31.59 23.40
N LYS A 539 -9.58 31.54 23.26
CA LYS A 539 -8.71 32.71 23.41
C LYS A 539 -8.96 33.74 22.31
N GLU A 540 -9.01 33.30 21.05
CA GLU A 540 -9.31 34.18 19.91
C GLU A 540 -10.68 34.85 20.06
N LYS A 541 -11.70 34.09 20.48
CA LYS A 541 -13.05 34.62 20.77
C LYS A 541 -12.99 35.79 21.75
N GLY A 542 -12.23 35.65 22.84
CA GLY A 542 -12.06 36.71 23.84
C GLY A 542 -11.39 37.98 23.27
N GLU A 543 -10.41 37.82 22.37
CA GLU A 543 -9.74 38.95 21.70
C GLU A 543 -10.66 39.66 20.70
N VAL A 544 -11.45 38.90 19.93
CA VAL A 544 -12.44 39.44 18.98
C VAL A 544 -13.60 40.13 19.71
N GLU A 545 -14.10 39.55 20.81
CA GLU A 545 -15.14 40.17 21.66
C GLU A 545 -14.69 41.53 22.20
N LYS A 546 -13.44 41.61 22.66
CA LYS A 546 -12.87 42.87 23.14
C LYS A 546 -12.77 43.91 22.02
N THR A 547 -12.27 43.51 20.86
CA THR A 547 -12.12 44.40 19.69
C THR A 547 -13.49 44.89 19.22
N LYS A 548 -14.49 44.00 19.14
CA LYS A 548 -15.86 44.36 18.78
C LYS A 548 -16.44 45.43 19.70
N LYS A 549 -16.28 45.28 21.03
CA LYS A 549 -16.76 46.29 22.00
C LYS A 549 -16.10 47.66 21.80
N GLU A 550 -14.80 47.67 21.49
CA GLU A 550 -14.05 48.91 21.21
C GLU A 550 -14.56 49.59 19.93
N GLU A 551 -14.80 48.84 18.86
CA GLU A 551 -15.30 49.35 17.57
C GLU A 551 -16.78 49.77 17.63
N GLU A 552 -17.63 49.09 18.40
CA GLU A 552 -19.02 49.49 18.66
C GLU A 552 -19.10 50.81 19.44
N ALA A 553 -18.22 50.99 20.43
CA ALA A 553 -18.10 52.24 21.17
C ALA A 553 -17.65 53.40 20.25
N LEU A 554 -16.76 53.13 19.29
CA LEU A 554 -16.35 54.09 18.28
C LEU A 554 -17.52 54.45 17.35
N LEU A 555 -18.23 53.45 16.81
CA LEU A 555 -19.40 53.66 15.95
C LEU A 555 -20.47 54.54 16.63
N LYS A 556 -20.75 54.27 17.91
CA LYS A 556 -21.68 55.09 18.72
C LYS A 556 -21.21 56.54 18.85
N ALA A 557 -19.90 56.78 18.94
CA ALA A 557 -19.34 58.12 18.96
C ALA A 557 -19.45 58.82 17.59
N LEU A 558 -19.15 58.12 16.49
CA LEU A 558 -19.27 58.67 15.14
C LEU A 558 -20.72 59.06 14.82
N LEU A 559 -21.70 58.22 15.19
CA LEU A 559 -23.13 58.50 15.02
C LEU A 559 -23.58 59.74 15.81
N ARG A 560 -23.02 59.99 16.99
CA ARG A 560 -23.31 61.20 17.78
C ARG A 560 -22.79 62.45 17.08
N GLU A 561 -21.56 62.41 16.56
CA GLU A 561 -21.00 63.54 15.82
C GLU A 561 -21.75 63.80 14.51
N GLU A 562 -22.10 62.75 13.75
CA GLU A 562 -22.87 62.90 12.51
C GLU A 562 -24.22 63.61 12.76
N ARG A 563 -24.92 63.25 13.84
CA ARG A 563 -26.17 63.92 14.26
C ARG A 563 -25.93 65.38 14.65
N ALA A 564 -24.85 65.66 15.39
CA ALA A 564 -24.51 67.02 15.78
C ALA A 564 -24.21 67.91 14.56
N ILE A 565 -23.51 67.36 13.56
CA ILE A 565 -23.23 68.03 12.28
C ILE A 565 -24.54 68.31 11.54
N LYS A 566 -25.44 67.34 11.40
CA LYS A 566 -26.75 67.54 10.73
C LYS A 566 -27.57 68.64 11.39
N LYS A 567 -27.68 68.62 12.72
CA LYS A 567 -28.42 69.64 13.49
C LYS A 567 -27.82 71.04 13.28
N LYS A 568 -26.49 71.14 13.21
CA LYS A 568 -25.80 72.41 12.95
C LYS A 568 -25.96 72.90 11.50
N GLU A 569 -25.93 71.99 10.54
CA GLU A 569 -26.18 72.29 9.13
C GLU A 569 -27.59 72.87 8.92
N GLU A 570 -28.61 72.24 9.52
CA GLU A 570 -30.00 72.72 9.47
C GLU A 570 -30.14 74.10 10.12
N GLY A 571 -29.52 74.31 11.29
CA GLY A 571 -29.54 75.60 11.98
C GLY A 571 -28.84 76.74 11.22
N HIS A 572 -27.92 76.42 10.31
CA HIS A 572 -27.20 77.37 9.46
C HIS A 572 -27.65 77.31 7.99
N ARG A 573 -28.84 76.76 7.70
CA ARG A 573 -29.34 76.57 6.32
C ARG A 573 -29.40 77.87 5.51
N ARG A 574 -29.66 79.01 6.16
CA ARG A 574 -29.70 80.35 5.55
C ARG A 574 -28.32 81.05 5.51
N GLU A 575 -27.31 80.49 6.17
CA GLU A 575 -25.95 81.05 6.27
C GLU A 575 -24.87 79.97 6.06
N PRO A 576 -24.72 79.43 4.84
CA PRO A 576 -23.84 78.28 4.57
C PRO A 576 -22.36 78.52 4.94
N GLN A 577 -21.91 79.77 4.86
CA GLN A 577 -20.53 80.13 5.22
C GLN A 577 -20.24 79.95 6.71
N ARG A 578 -21.18 80.31 7.59
CA ARG A 578 -21.03 80.10 9.05
C ARG A 578 -20.93 78.62 9.41
N PHE A 579 -21.63 77.76 8.68
CA PHE A 579 -21.51 76.31 8.85
C PHE A 579 -20.12 75.78 8.44
N LYS A 580 -19.60 76.23 7.28
CA LYS A 580 -18.24 75.87 6.82
C LYS A 580 -17.18 76.30 7.83
N ASP A 581 -17.27 77.51 8.37
CA ASP A 581 -16.34 78.01 9.38
C ASP A 581 -16.42 77.20 10.68
N TRP A 582 -17.63 76.78 11.09
CA TRP A 582 -17.80 75.90 12.25
C TRP A 582 -17.17 74.52 12.04
N VAL A 583 -17.35 73.91 10.86
CA VAL A 583 -16.72 72.62 10.50
C VAL A 583 -15.19 72.75 10.54
N LYS A 584 -14.65 73.82 9.95
CA LYS A 584 -13.20 74.12 9.97
C LYS A 584 -12.66 74.22 11.40
N LYS A 585 -13.36 74.95 12.27
CA LYS A 585 -13.00 75.08 13.70
C LYS A 585 -13.01 73.74 14.45
N GLN A 586 -13.95 72.84 14.14
CA GLN A 586 -13.95 71.49 14.73
C GLN A 586 -12.78 70.64 14.21
N LEU A 587 -12.49 70.68 12.91
CA LEU A 587 -11.35 69.99 12.32
C LEU A 587 -10.03 70.45 12.96
N GLU A 588 -9.82 71.75 13.13
CA GLU A 588 -8.65 72.32 13.81
C GLU A 588 -8.51 71.81 15.25
N LYS A 589 -9.63 71.74 15.99
CA LYS A 589 -9.66 71.18 17.36
C LYS A 589 -9.23 69.71 17.37
N TYR A 590 -9.72 68.90 16.45
CA TYR A 590 -9.34 67.49 16.36
C TYR A 590 -7.89 67.29 15.88
N GLN A 591 -7.41 68.13 14.95
CA GLN A 591 -6.01 68.13 14.51
C GLN A 591 -5.05 68.47 15.67
N SER A 592 -5.37 69.47 16.49
CA SER A 592 -4.58 69.79 17.70
C SER A 592 -4.56 68.62 18.69
N LYS A 593 -5.72 67.97 18.90
CA LYS A 593 -5.83 66.79 19.77
C LYS A 593 -5.03 65.60 19.23
N LEU A 594 -5.03 65.40 17.91
CA LEU A 594 -4.25 64.36 17.23
C LEU A 594 -2.75 64.57 17.45
N LYS A 595 -2.24 65.77 17.19
CA LYS A 595 -0.83 66.14 17.43
C LYS A 595 -0.41 65.89 18.89
N SER A 596 -1.29 66.25 19.84
CA SER A 596 -1.06 65.98 21.27
C SER A 596 -0.97 64.49 21.59
N HIS A 597 -1.87 63.68 21.03
CA HIS A 597 -1.83 62.22 21.20
C HIS A 597 -0.59 61.58 20.56
N GLU A 598 -0.17 62.04 19.38
CA GLU A 598 1.03 61.55 18.68
C GLU A 598 2.31 61.87 19.46
N LYS A 599 2.43 63.07 20.02
CA LYS A 599 3.54 63.44 20.92
C LYS A 599 3.61 62.52 22.14
N LYS A 600 2.47 62.23 22.77
CA LYS A 600 2.39 61.29 23.91
C LYS A 600 2.70 59.86 23.49
N LEU A 601 2.22 59.39 22.33
CA LEU A 601 2.56 58.07 21.79
C LEU A 601 4.07 57.92 21.59
N ASN A 602 4.74 58.90 20.97
CA ASN A 602 6.18 58.86 20.75
C ASN A 602 6.96 58.87 22.08
N LYS A 603 6.52 59.64 23.08
CA LYS A 603 7.09 59.58 24.43
C LYS A 603 7.01 58.16 25.02
N TYR A 604 5.84 57.52 24.96
CA TYR A 604 5.65 56.18 25.56
C TYR A 604 6.30 55.07 24.73
N LYS A 605 6.43 55.20 23.41
CA LYS A 605 7.16 54.25 22.57
C LYS A 605 8.63 54.13 23.00
N LYS A 606 9.30 55.25 23.25
CA LYS A 606 10.70 55.28 23.73
C LYS A 606 10.88 54.60 25.10
N LEU A 607 9.82 54.53 25.90
CA LEU A 607 9.83 53.94 27.24
C LEU A 607 9.32 52.49 27.28
N ALA A 608 8.78 51.99 26.16
CA ALA A 608 8.07 50.72 26.10
C ALA A 608 8.99 49.49 26.24
N GLU A 609 10.26 49.62 25.86
CA GLU A 609 11.26 48.55 26.04
C GLU A 609 11.54 48.27 27.53
N LYS A 610 11.48 49.31 28.36
CA LYS A 610 11.89 49.26 29.78
C LYS A 610 10.72 49.15 30.76
N SER A 611 9.48 49.24 30.30
CA SER A 611 8.32 49.29 31.20
C SER A 611 7.06 48.65 30.61
N SER A 612 6.50 47.69 31.36
CA SER A 612 5.16 47.12 31.10
C SER A 612 4.06 48.21 31.10
N TYR A 613 4.17 49.20 31.99
CA TYR A 613 3.25 50.33 32.05
C TYR A 613 3.31 51.20 30.78
N ALA A 614 4.52 51.47 30.26
CA ALA A 614 4.68 52.21 29.01
C ALA A 614 4.11 51.45 27.81
N ARG A 615 4.25 50.11 27.74
CA ARG A 615 3.60 49.28 26.71
C ARG A 615 2.07 49.40 26.74
N LYS A 616 1.46 49.40 27.92
CA LYS A 616 0.02 49.61 28.10
C LYS A 616 -0.41 51.01 27.60
N ARG A 617 0.37 52.05 27.90
CA ARG A 617 0.13 53.42 27.43
C ARG A 617 0.30 53.56 25.91
N VAL A 618 1.26 52.88 25.29
CA VAL A 618 1.40 52.84 23.81
C VAL A 618 0.12 52.32 23.16
N LYS A 619 -0.43 51.21 23.66
CA LYS A 619 -1.69 50.64 23.15
C LYS A 619 -2.86 51.62 23.32
N GLU A 620 -2.97 52.25 24.48
CA GLU A 620 -4.00 53.26 24.76
C GLU A 620 -3.92 54.47 23.80
N TYR A 621 -2.73 55.04 23.60
CA TYR A 621 -2.56 56.21 22.73
C TYR A 621 -2.74 55.87 21.24
N LYS A 622 -2.35 54.67 20.79
CA LYS A 622 -2.70 54.18 19.43
C LYS A 622 -4.23 54.17 19.23
N GLY A 623 -4.99 53.66 20.19
CA GLY A 623 -6.46 53.68 20.17
C GLY A 623 -7.03 55.10 20.16
N LYS A 624 -6.50 56.00 20.99
CA LYS A 624 -6.91 57.42 21.01
C LYS A 624 -6.65 58.13 19.68
N ILE A 625 -5.52 57.87 19.04
CA ILE A 625 -5.17 58.40 17.71
C ILE A 625 -6.14 57.89 16.66
N ALA A 626 -6.35 56.58 16.59
CA ALA A 626 -7.27 55.95 15.64
C ALA A 626 -8.69 56.52 15.77
N ARG A 627 -9.21 56.63 17.01
CA ARG A 627 -10.50 57.25 17.30
C ARG A 627 -10.57 58.71 16.87
N THR A 628 -9.50 59.49 17.12
CA THR A 628 -9.44 60.90 16.72
C THR A 628 -9.46 61.05 15.20
N LYS A 629 -8.69 60.22 14.46
CA LYS A 629 -8.70 60.19 12.99
C LYS A 629 -10.07 59.79 12.43
N ALA A 630 -10.72 58.80 13.02
CA ALA A 630 -12.06 58.38 12.60
C ALA A 630 -13.11 59.49 12.81
N LEU A 631 -13.04 60.22 13.93
CA LEU A 631 -13.92 61.37 14.17
C LEU A 631 -13.67 62.50 13.17
N MET A 632 -12.42 62.80 12.83
CA MET A 632 -12.09 63.78 11.78
C MET A 632 -12.70 63.41 10.42
N LYS A 633 -12.59 62.13 10.02
CA LYS A 633 -13.20 61.63 8.77
C LYS A 633 -14.71 61.85 8.71
N VAL A 634 -15.43 61.89 9.84
CA VAL A 634 -16.87 62.20 9.85
C VAL A 634 -17.13 63.65 9.44
N TYR A 635 -16.28 64.60 9.82
CA TYR A 635 -16.40 65.99 9.38
C TYR A 635 -16.03 66.17 7.90
N GLU A 636 -15.15 65.32 7.36
CA GLU A 636 -14.73 65.35 5.95
C GLU A 636 -15.71 64.63 5.02
N LYS A 637 -16.17 63.43 5.40
CA LYS A 637 -16.90 62.47 4.53
C LYS A 637 -18.23 61.98 5.09
N ARG A 638 -18.66 62.49 6.27
CA ARG A 638 -19.96 62.24 6.93
C ARG A 638 -20.40 60.77 6.91
N LYS A 639 -21.43 60.45 6.10
CA LYS A 639 -22.07 59.13 6.02
C LYS A 639 -21.08 58.04 5.65
N ALA A 640 -20.12 58.32 4.77
CA ALA A 640 -19.14 57.33 4.33
C ALA A 640 -18.24 56.86 5.49
N ALA A 641 -17.88 57.75 6.42
CA ALA A 641 -17.05 57.40 7.58
C ALA A 641 -17.82 56.56 8.61
N VAL A 642 -19.11 56.83 8.80
CA VAL A 642 -19.99 56.04 9.66
C VAL A 642 -20.22 54.65 9.07
N GLU A 643 -20.44 54.56 7.76
CA GLU A 643 -20.65 53.28 7.08
C GLU A 643 -19.38 52.41 7.05
N GLU A 644 -18.20 53.00 6.81
CA GLU A 644 -16.91 52.30 6.90
C GLU A 644 -16.75 51.63 8.28
N GLN A 645 -17.16 52.33 9.34
CA GLN A 645 -17.08 51.83 10.71
C GLN A 645 -18.15 50.76 11.01
N ARG A 646 -19.36 50.92 10.45
CA ARG A 646 -20.45 49.95 10.58
C ARG A 646 -20.06 48.60 9.98
N ILE A 647 -19.46 48.62 8.79
CA ILE A 647 -18.96 47.42 8.11
C ILE A 647 -17.92 46.68 8.98
N LYS A 648 -17.01 47.41 9.64
CA LYS A 648 -16.01 46.79 10.54
C LYS A 648 -16.65 46.07 11.71
N VAL A 649 -17.64 46.68 12.35
CA VAL A 649 -18.39 46.06 13.45
C VAL A 649 -19.13 44.81 12.97
N GLU A 650 -19.75 44.86 11.80
CA GLU A 650 -20.50 43.72 11.26
C GLU A 650 -19.58 42.54 10.91
N LYS A 651 -18.42 42.80 10.29
CA LYS A 651 -17.38 41.78 10.06
C LYS A 651 -16.91 41.11 11.36
N LEU A 652 -16.77 41.88 12.44
CA LEU A 652 -16.40 41.32 13.75
C LEU A 652 -17.51 40.47 14.37
N LYS A 653 -18.79 40.81 14.16
CA LYS A 653 -19.91 39.96 14.58
C LYS A 653 -19.92 38.63 13.82
N GLN A 654 -19.77 38.68 12.50
CA GLN A 654 -19.71 37.48 11.65
C GLN A 654 -18.58 36.55 12.10
N ARG A 655 -17.37 37.08 12.23
CA ARG A 655 -16.20 36.30 12.72
C ARG A 655 -16.45 35.68 14.10
N LEU A 656 -17.15 36.37 14.99
CA LEU A 656 -17.43 35.89 16.34
C LEU A 656 -18.44 34.73 16.33
N GLU A 657 -19.42 34.74 15.44
CA GLU A 657 -20.33 33.61 15.24
C GLU A 657 -19.60 32.40 14.63
N GLU A 658 -18.74 32.61 13.62
CA GLU A 658 -17.89 31.56 13.05
C GLU A 658 -17.01 30.88 14.11
N ILE A 659 -16.37 31.66 14.99
CA ILE A 659 -15.54 31.12 16.08
C ILE A 659 -16.40 30.32 17.06
N LYS A 660 -17.59 30.81 17.44
CA LYS A 660 -18.51 30.07 18.34
C LYS A 660 -18.94 28.74 17.73
N GLU A 661 -19.31 28.73 16.45
CA GLU A 661 -19.71 27.51 15.74
C GLU A 661 -18.57 26.48 15.73
N ARG A 662 -17.34 26.93 15.42
CA ARG A 662 -16.15 26.06 15.42
C ARG A 662 -15.85 25.50 16.82
N ILE A 663 -15.97 26.31 17.87
CA ILE A 663 -15.83 25.85 19.28
C ILE A 663 -16.88 24.78 19.60
N GLY A 664 -18.12 24.96 19.14
CA GLY A 664 -19.20 23.98 19.29
C GLY A 664 -18.84 22.64 18.63
N LYS A 665 -18.47 22.66 17.34
CA LYS A 665 -18.07 21.47 16.57
C LYS A 665 -16.91 20.72 17.23
N LEU A 666 -15.87 21.42 17.68
CA LEU A 666 -14.74 20.81 18.38
C LEU A 666 -15.14 20.22 19.73
N GLY A 667 -16.05 20.90 20.45
CA GLY A 667 -16.59 20.42 21.71
C GLY A 667 -17.36 19.09 21.56
N ASP A 668 -18.19 18.99 20.52
CA ASP A 668 -18.94 17.77 20.25
C ASP A 668 -18.05 16.64 19.74
N ARG A 669 -17.10 16.94 18.85
CA ARG A 669 -16.06 15.98 18.44
C ARG A 669 -15.26 15.44 19.63
N ALA A 670 -14.87 16.30 20.56
CA ALA A 670 -14.15 15.87 21.76
C ALA A 670 -15.02 14.97 22.67
N LYS A 671 -16.34 15.23 22.79
CA LYS A 671 -17.26 14.35 23.54
C LYS A 671 -17.41 12.98 22.87
N GLU A 672 -17.54 12.94 21.55
CA GLU A 672 -17.60 11.68 20.80
C GLU A 672 -16.34 10.84 21.01
N LEU A 673 -15.16 11.45 20.81
CA LEU A 673 -13.88 10.79 21.01
C LEU A 673 -13.69 10.29 22.44
N LYS A 674 -14.10 11.09 23.44
CA LYS A 674 -14.07 10.70 24.86
C LYS A 674 -14.92 9.46 25.16
N LYS A 675 -16.01 9.22 24.40
CA LYS A 675 -16.85 8.02 24.53
C LYS A 675 -16.29 6.83 23.73
N ALA A 676 -15.74 7.08 22.54
CA ALA A 676 -15.23 6.04 21.65
C ALA A 676 -13.95 5.37 22.17
N ILE A 677 -13.02 6.14 22.75
CA ILE A 677 -11.72 5.63 23.22
C ILE A 677 -11.90 4.49 24.25
N PRO A 678 -12.68 4.62 25.34
CA PRO A 678 -12.84 3.54 26.32
C PRO A 678 -13.54 2.29 25.74
N ALA A 679 -14.47 2.47 24.80
CA ALA A 679 -15.14 1.35 24.15
C ALA A 679 -14.14 0.50 23.35
N LYS A 680 -13.28 1.16 22.56
CA LYS A 680 -12.22 0.50 21.80
C LYS A 680 -11.14 -0.12 22.70
N GLU A 681 -10.75 0.54 23.79
CA GLU A 681 -9.84 -0.04 24.78
C GLU A 681 -10.40 -1.30 25.45
N LYS A 682 -11.73 -1.36 25.66
CA LYS A 682 -12.39 -2.56 26.16
C LYS A 682 -12.33 -3.70 25.14
N GLU A 683 -12.57 -3.42 23.86
CA GLU A 683 -12.44 -4.40 22.78
C GLU A 683 -11.00 -4.96 22.70
N VAL A 684 -9.98 -4.10 22.79
CA VAL A 684 -8.56 -4.53 22.87
C VAL A 684 -8.37 -5.54 24.00
N LYS A 685 -8.84 -5.21 25.20
CA LYS A 685 -8.71 -6.10 26.38
C LYS A 685 -9.44 -7.42 26.17
N GLU A 686 -10.61 -7.41 25.55
CA GLU A 686 -11.37 -8.62 25.24
C GLU A 686 -10.65 -9.53 24.24
N TRP A 687 -10.08 -8.97 23.17
CA TRP A 687 -9.28 -9.72 22.19
C TRP A 687 -7.99 -10.28 22.79
N LYS A 688 -7.29 -9.50 23.64
CA LYS A 688 -6.13 -10.01 24.39
C LYS A 688 -6.53 -11.13 25.36
N ARG A 689 -7.67 -11.01 26.04
CA ARG A 689 -8.20 -12.07 26.91
C ARG A 689 -8.54 -13.33 26.12
N LYS A 690 -9.14 -13.19 24.93
CA LYS A 690 -9.45 -14.31 24.03
C LYS A 690 -8.18 -15.05 23.60
N ALA A 691 -7.14 -14.31 23.21
CA ALA A 691 -5.83 -14.88 22.92
C ALA A 691 -5.21 -15.61 24.13
N GLY A 692 -5.35 -15.05 25.34
CA GLY A 692 -4.85 -15.65 26.58
C GLY A 692 -5.58 -16.95 26.98
N LYS A 693 -6.88 -17.05 26.75
CA LYS A 693 -7.68 -18.26 27.02
C LYS A 693 -7.30 -19.45 26.13
N LEU A 694 -6.84 -19.17 24.90
CA LEU A 694 -6.35 -20.17 23.95
C LEU A 694 -4.94 -20.71 24.31
N LYS A 695 -4.34 -20.28 25.44
CA LYS A 695 -3.05 -20.78 25.97
C LYS A 695 -3.22 -21.88 27.04
N ARG A 696 -4.45 -22.08 27.56
CA ARG A 696 -4.75 -22.97 28.70
C ARG A 696 -5.41 -24.30 28.29
N LYS A 697 -5.60 -24.51 26.99
CA LYS A 697 -5.97 -25.79 26.38
C LYS A 697 -4.78 -26.23 25.55
#